data_AF-A0A970WRX5-F1
#
_entry.id   AF-A0A970WRX5-F1
#
_cell.length_a   1.000
_cell.length_b   1.000
_cell.length_c   1.000
_cell.angle_alpha   90.00
_cell.angle_beta   90.00
_cell.angle_gamma   90.00
#
_symmetry.space_group_name_H-M   'P 1'
#
loop_
_entity.id
_entity.type
_entity.pdbx_description
1 polymer ?
#
loop_
_entity_poly.entity_id
_entity_poly.type
_entity_poly.pdbx_seq_one_letter_code
_entity_poly.pdbx_strand_id
1 'polypeptide(L)'
;MSPALVVTTLVVIGIGGIFARSMVVRVLCWLFATPPLLAGCFALWQGGIAEPFSEKQMFVFCAGAFWPAFGCLIGQILTYRSRTVHLGRSALTVAFFSCLLGSPCSADNLLSNPAFESALAPHWEKRTPEDETHTLRRVEHAGRNGSAAAVLENIQPSYTRLRQGADRSIAVEPGSLIELSAWVRSEMTDDADITLQVYCMDAAGDGILAQPRSPAMSGAFDWTRANVWLAVPEETAYVMAYLQVQEGTGKVYFDDVELAVRQKPLPRPPAPKVVLLSDLPDDSRCLADLKTLFEDGLIPVAADEAATALADARGCLVLYEDQEAPKAVCDAIESFARSGGRVFMDIRNFAQWQAAQAVQVKVGTVKGVPAETQMEAGVRIVSAAPVTAGFAPGQIMPRASFPEGNLWVLPKDFKRPGMEVLAVAAQDEPGIVQLEVGEGLVVAADVLSLREPYCRNIDAYYKYTPITNTLTNPVQFGRYFARKFTYAEFVDQMKAVADASPKIRFAEEGPASDGQPICSLNLGTAGKPLYFFYAAAHGSEWEPGYGLLCLAGLLAEGRFADVVDLGQVEVKIVPLLNPSGYDARRRQNANGVDLNRQGEFEWERFQGRDSNENGTWEAFDYDWKGTAPLTEPEAKVYRSIAERENLYCVLDFHGNTSATSNKLAVLPATARADNGIRATRLQQIANARLRGRHLLRQEPEEICKQYLLERVQQGGRTPFLMNNSAKNRYGLLIELTAGYPSSYGTVLQTDVTCELCRALFEAYPPGE
;
A
#
# COMPACT_ATOMS: atom_id res chain seq x y z
N MET A 1 -17.31 22.52 -49.05
CA MET A 1 -16.17 22.21 -49.96
C MET A 1 -16.70 22.03 -51.37
N SER A 2 -16.01 22.51 -52.39
CA SER A 2 -16.44 22.28 -53.78
C SER A 2 -16.29 20.79 -54.14
N PRO A 3 -17.15 20.24 -55.03
CA PRO A 3 -17.04 18.86 -55.49
C PRO A 3 -15.65 18.52 -56.04
N ALA A 4 -14.97 19.49 -56.67
CA ALA A 4 -13.60 19.35 -57.16
C ALA A 4 -12.60 19.07 -56.01
N LEU A 5 -12.73 19.74 -54.87
CA LEU A 5 -11.85 19.55 -53.71
C LEU A 5 -12.02 18.16 -53.08
N VAL A 6 -13.24 17.62 -53.07
CA VAL A 6 -13.54 16.27 -52.56
C VAL A 6 -12.94 15.20 -53.47
N VAL A 7 -13.06 15.36 -54.79
CA VAL A 7 -12.47 14.43 -55.77
C VAL A 7 -10.95 14.45 -55.69
N THR A 8 -10.31 15.62 -55.61
CA THR A 8 -8.85 15.70 -55.45
C THR A 8 -8.40 15.04 -54.15
N THR A 9 -9.12 15.26 -53.05
CA THR A 9 -8.81 14.65 -51.74
C THR A 9 -8.89 13.12 -51.81
N LEU A 10 -9.93 12.57 -52.42
CA LEU A 10 -10.12 11.13 -52.57
C LEU A 10 -9.07 10.49 -53.50
N VAL A 11 -8.67 11.17 -54.56
CA VAL A 11 -7.60 10.70 -55.47
C VAL A 11 -6.26 10.67 -54.74
N VAL A 12 -5.92 11.70 -53.95
CA VAL A 12 -4.66 11.73 -53.19
C VAL A 12 -4.65 10.68 -52.08
N ILE A 13 -5.79 10.43 -51.41
CA ILE A 13 -5.91 9.34 -50.42
C ILE A 13 -5.77 7.96 -51.09
N GLY A 14 -6.40 7.76 -52.25
CA GLY A 14 -6.29 6.50 -53.01
C GLY A 14 -4.88 6.22 -53.49
N ILE A 15 -4.20 7.24 -54.02
CA ILE A 15 -2.80 7.16 -54.44
C ILE A 15 -1.87 6.93 -53.23
N GLY A 16 -2.11 7.63 -52.12
CA GLY A 16 -1.37 7.44 -50.86
C GLY A 16 -1.50 6.02 -50.29
N GLY A 17 -2.69 5.41 -50.40
CA GLY A 17 -2.93 4.02 -49.99
C GLY A 17 -2.17 2.99 -50.83
N ILE A 18 -1.99 3.25 -52.13
CA ILE A 18 -1.19 2.38 -53.03
C ILE A 18 0.30 2.48 -52.69
N PHE A 19 0.79 3.69 -52.41
CA PHE A 19 2.19 3.94 -52.07
C PHE A 19 2.59 3.49 -50.66
N ALA A 20 1.65 3.41 -49.71
CA ALA A 20 1.90 2.97 -48.34
C ALA A 20 2.36 1.51 -48.19
N ARG A 21 2.28 0.69 -49.25
CA ARG A 21 2.77 -0.70 -49.20
C ARG A 21 4.29 -0.82 -49.35
N SER A 22 4.96 0.14 -49.98
CA SER A 22 6.42 0.11 -50.17
C SER A 22 7.15 0.75 -48.99
N MET A 23 8.10 0.02 -48.40
CA MET A 23 8.96 0.54 -47.32
C MET A 23 9.87 1.67 -47.85
N VAL A 24 10.36 1.55 -49.09
CA VAL A 24 11.21 2.57 -49.74
C VAL A 24 10.45 3.89 -49.91
N VAL A 25 9.18 3.83 -50.31
CA VAL A 25 8.37 5.04 -50.49
C VAL A 25 8.05 5.68 -49.14
N ARG A 26 7.85 4.90 -48.08
CA ARG A 26 7.66 5.44 -46.72
C ARG A 26 8.89 6.19 -46.21
N VAL A 27 10.09 5.65 -46.44
CA VAL A 27 11.35 6.30 -46.07
C VAL A 27 11.56 7.58 -46.88
N LEU A 28 11.25 7.56 -48.19
CA LEU A 28 11.32 8.75 -49.03
C LEU A 28 10.31 9.83 -48.61
N CYS A 29 9.07 9.46 -48.28
CA CYS A 29 8.06 10.40 -47.78
C CYS A 29 8.51 11.11 -46.49
N TRP A 30 9.15 10.39 -45.56
CA TRP A 30 9.73 11.00 -44.38
C TRP A 30 10.90 11.92 -44.73
N LEU A 31 11.84 11.46 -45.57
CA LEU A 31 12.98 12.27 -46.04
C LEU A 31 12.55 13.59 -46.69
N PHE A 32 11.43 13.62 -47.42
CA PHE A 32 10.91 14.84 -48.04
C PHE A 32 10.03 15.70 -47.12
N ALA A 33 9.39 15.10 -46.11
CA ALA A 33 8.55 15.83 -45.14
C ALA A 33 9.34 16.45 -43.99
N THR A 34 10.49 15.87 -43.61
CA THR A 34 11.30 16.34 -42.48
C THR A 34 11.88 17.75 -42.67
N PRO A 35 12.45 18.13 -43.83
CA PRO A 35 13.01 19.47 -44.01
C PRO A 35 12.00 20.63 -43.82
N PRO A 36 10.79 20.62 -44.40
CA PRO A 36 9.81 21.69 -44.17
C PRO A 36 9.23 21.68 -42.74
N LEU A 37 9.12 20.52 -42.08
CA LEU A 37 8.72 20.42 -40.67
C LEU A 37 9.77 21.05 -39.75
N LEU A 38 11.05 20.75 -39.97
CA LEU A 38 12.15 21.35 -39.21
C LEU A 38 12.25 22.86 -39.46
N ALA A 39 12.06 23.31 -40.70
CA ALA A 39 12.03 24.74 -41.03
C ALA A 39 10.86 25.46 -40.34
N GLY A 40 9.67 24.84 -40.28
CA GLY A 40 8.51 25.39 -39.56
C GLY A 40 8.72 25.44 -38.04
N CYS A 41 9.27 24.39 -37.44
CA CYS A 41 9.60 24.36 -36.01
C CYS A 41 10.71 25.37 -35.66
N PHE A 42 11.72 25.54 -36.52
CA PHE A 42 12.78 26.51 -36.33
C PHE A 42 12.27 27.96 -36.42
N ALA A 43 11.35 28.23 -37.36
CA ALA A 43 10.68 29.53 -37.46
C ALA A 43 9.78 29.85 -36.24
N LEU A 44 9.15 28.84 -35.63
CA LEU A 44 8.39 29.00 -34.38
C LEU A 44 9.31 29.20 -33.17
N TRP A 45 10.45 28.50 -33.12
CA TRP A 45 11.43 28.61 -32.04
C TRP A 45 12.16 29.96 -32.02
N GLN A 46 12.39 30.58 -33.18
CA GLN A 46 12.99 31.93 -33.28
C GLN A 46 12.01 33.10 -33.01
N GLY A 47 10.80 32.83 -32.51
CA GLY A 47 9.96 33.89 -31.94
C GLY A 47 9.07 34.66 -32.92
N GLY A 48 8.60 34.00 -33.99
CA GLY A 48 7.42 34.45 -34.74
C GLY A 48 7.67 34.75 -36.21
N ILE A 49 6.78 34.22 -37.07
CA ILE A 49 6.70 34.59 -38.48
C ILE A 49 6.12 36.01 -38.52
N ALA A 50 6.91 36.98 -39.00
CA ALA A 50 6.57 38.40 -38.97
C ALA A 50 5.32 38.78 -39.79
N GLU A 51 4.81 37.88 -40.65
CA GLU A 51 3.51 38.02 -41.32
C GLU A 51 2.76 36.68 -41.33
N PRO A 52 1.44 36.65 -41.04
CA PRO A 52 0.65 35.42 -41.13
C PRO A 52 0.64 34.91 -42.57
N PHE A 53 0.89 33.60 -42.74
CA PHE A 53 0.72 32.94 -44.04
C PHE A 53 -0.68 33.25 -44.60
N SER A 54 -0.76 33.63 -45.87
CA SER A 54 -2.05 33.64 -46.58
C SER A 54 -2.69 32.25 -46.52
N GLU A 55 -4.02 32.16 -46.58
CA GLU A 55 -4.74 30.87 -46.59
C GLU A 55 -4.16 29.89 -47.63
N LYS A 56 -3.69 30.39 -48.79
CA LYS A 56 -3.02 29.57 -49.81
C LYS A 56 -1.68 29.03 -49.33
N GLN A 57 -0.85 29.82 -48.66
CA GLN A 57 0.45 29.36 -48.15
C GLN A 57 0.28 28.39 -46.97
N MET A 58 -0.70 28.65 -46.10
CA MET A 58 -1.04 27.74 -45.00
C MET A 58 -1.55 26.41 -45.54
N PHE A 59 -2.38 26.43 -46.59
CA PHE A 59 -2.85 25.21 -47.24
C PHE A 59 -1.71 24.43 -47.90
N VAL A 60 -0.79 25.09 -48.61
CA VAL A 60 0.39 24.43 -49.22
C VAL A 60 1.31 23.84 -48.16
N PHE A 61 1.54 24.56 -47.05
CA PHE A 61 2.33 24.06 -45.92
C PHE A 61 1.67 22.84 -45.27
N CYS A 62 0.38 22.91 -44.95
CA CYS A 62 -0.35 21.81 -44.34
C CYS A 62 -0.46 20.59 -45.28
N ALA A 63 -0.68 20.82 -46.58
CA ALA A 63 -0.73 19.75 -47.57
C ALA A 63 0.63 19.07 -47.77
N GLY A 64 1.73 19.84 -47.75
CA GLY A 64 3.09 19.31 -47.88
C GLY A 64 3.58 18.57 -46.63
N ALA A 65 3.24 19.07 -45.43
CA ALA A 65 3.73 18.52 -44.17
C ALA A 65 2.88 17.37 -43.63
N PHE A 66 1.54 17.48 -43.69
CA PHE A 66 0.65 16.57 -42.96
C PHE A 66 0.04 15.47 -43.83
N TRP A 67 -0.16 15.71 -45.13
CA TRP A 67 -0.78 14.72 -46.02
C TRP A 67 0.04 13.42 -46.17
N PRO A 68 1.38 13.46 -46.31
CA PRO A 68 2.20 12.25 -46.36
C PRO A 68 2.19 11.47 -45.04
N ALA A 69 2.19 12.18 -43.90
CA ALA A 69 2.13 11.59 -42.57
C ALA A 69 0.77 10.92 -42.30
N PHE A 70 -0.33 11.57 -42.69
CA PHE A 70 -1.68 11.04 -42.56
C PHE A 70 -1.91 9.81 -43.46
N GLY A 71 -1.37 9.82 -44.69
CA GLY A 71 -1.37 8.67 -45.58
C GLY A 71 -0.59 7.48 -45.03
N CYS A 72 0.56 7.72 -44.37
CA CYS A 72 1.33 6.67 -43.70
C CYS A 72 0.60 6.07 -42.49
N LEU A 73 -0.06 6.91 -41.69
CA LEU A 73 -0.82 6.48 -40.50
C LEU A 73 -2.02 5.61 -40.88
N ILE A 74 -2.81 6.03 -41.87
CA ILE A 74 -3.92 5.22 -42.39
C ILE A 74 -3.41 3.91 -43.00
N GLY A 75 -2.28 3.95 -43.72
CA GLY A 75 -1.62 2.75 -44.22
C GLY A 75 -1.24 1.76 -43.12
N GLN A 76 -0.69 2.24 -41.99
CA GLN A 76 -0.36 1.40 -40.84
C GLN A 76 -1.60 0.79 -40.18
N ILE A 77 -2.68 1.58 -40.00
CA ILE A 77 -3.94 1.10 -39.42
C ILE A 77 -4.59 0.02 -40.31
N LEU A 78 -4.58 0.21 -41.63
CA LEU A 78 -5.12 -0.77 -42.58
C LEU A 78 -4.28 -2.04 -42.68
N THR A 79 -2.95 -1.95 -42.52
CA THR A 79 -2.06 -3.12 -42.52
C THR A 79 -2.14 -3.90 -41.20
N TYR A 80 -2.40 -3.20 -40.07
CA TYR A 80 -2.59 -3.81 -38.75
C TYR A 80 -3.89 -4.61 -38.66
N ARG A 81 -4.97 -4.16 -39.32
CA ARG A 81 -6.25 -4.91 -39.37
C ARG A 81 -6.23 -6.16 -40.25
N SER A 82 -5.24 -6.35 -41.13
CA SER A 82 -5.22 -7.46 -42.09
C SER A 82 -4.30 -8.64 -41.74
N ARG A 83 -3.69 -8.67 -40.54
CA ARG A 83 -2.79 -9.78 -40.14
C ARG A 83 -3.02 -10.22 -38.69
N THR A 84 -4.11 -10.94 -38.48
CA THR A 84 -4.19 -12.02 -37.49
C THR A 84 -3.61 -13.29 -38.15
N VAL A 85 -2.86 -14.09 -37.39
CA VAL A 85 -2.19 -15.38 -37.73
C VAL A 85 -0.66 -15.31 -37.93
N HIS A 86 0.04 -15.87 -36.93
CA HIS A 86 1.37 -16.51 -36.87
C HIS A 86 2.46 -16.17 -37.91
N LEU A 87 3.59 -15.59 -37.46
CA LEU A 87 4.89 -16.26 -37.25
C LEU A 87 6.01 -15.23 -36.94
N GLY A 88 6.92 -15.58 -36.03
CA GLY A 88 8.37 -15.42 -36.18
C GLY A 88 9.00 -14.02 -36.17
N ARG A 89 9.74 -13.75 -35.09
CA ARG A 89 10.91 -12.85 -34.96
C ARG A 89 11.29 -12.03 -36.21
N SER A 90 11.29 -10.72 -36.07
CA SER A 90 12.26 -9.85 -36.73
C SER A 90 12.46 -8.58 -35.90
N ALA A 91 13.70 -8.37 -35.48
CA ALA A 91 14.18 -7.22 -34.77
C ALA A 91 13.90 -5.94 -35.57
N LEU A 92 13.05 -5.04 -35.07
CA LEU A 92 13.10 -3.58 -35.27
C LEU A 92 11.91 -2.90 -34.54
N THR A 93 11.78 -3.11 -33.23
CA THR A 93 10.82 -2.35 -32.39
C THR A 93 11.44 -2.03 -31.03
N VAL A 94 12.62 -1.42 -31.03
CA VAL A 94 13.34 -1.02 -29.79
C VAL A 94 13.34 0.50 -29.57
N ALA A 95 12.76 1.31 -30.44
CA ALA A 95 12.95 2.77 -30.35
C ALA A 95 11.71 3.62 -29.97
N PHE A 96 10.56 3.03 -29.61
CA PHE A 96 9.34 3.82 -29.34
C PHE A 96 8.54 3.45 -28.09
N PHE A 97 9.03 2.51 -27.26
CA PHE A 97 8.44 2.19 -25.95
C PHE A 97 9.37 2.50 -24.76
N SER A 98 10.42 3.31 -25.00
CA SER A 98 11.41 3.70 -23.97
C SER A 98 11.11 5.06 -23.32
N CYS A 99 9.97 5.70 -23.60
CA CYS A 99 9.61 7.01 -23.03
C CYS A 99 8.53 6.97 -21.94
N LEU A 100 8.09 5.77 -21.51
CA LEU A 100 7.23 5.61 -20.33
C LEU A 100 7.81 4.66 -19.26
N LEU A 101 9.00 4.11 -19.51
CA LEU A 101 9.86 3.58 -18.47
C LEU A 101 10.84 4.71 -18.16
N GLY A 102 10.71 5.33 -16.99
CA GLY A 102 11.72 6.26 -16.51
C GLY A 102 13.07 5.58 -16.67
N SER A 103 13.96 6.20 -17.44
CA SER A 103 15.37 5.81 -17.40
C SER A 103 15.77 5.83 -15.92
N PRO A 104 16.52 4.84 -15.40
CA PRO A 104 17.12 5.00 -14.09
C PRO A 104 17.89 6.32 -14.16
N CYS A 105 17.47 7.29 -13.35
CA CYS A 105 18.29 8.46 -13.12
C CYS A 105 19.61 7.86 -12.64
N SER A 106 20.69 8.01 -13.42
CA SER A 106 22.03 7.88 -12.86
C SER A 106 22.12 8.98 -11.82
N ALA A 107 21.70 8.67 -10.61
CA ALA A 107 21.70 9.64 -9.53
C ALA A 107 23.17 9.92 -9.23
N ASP A 108 23.59 11.15 -9.49
CA ASP A 108 24.86 11.64 -8.96
C ASP A 108 24.90 11.35 -7.46
N ASN A 109 26.03 10.81 -7.00
CA ASN A 109 26.22 10.55 -5.59
C ASN A 109 26.13 11.87 -4.82
N LEU A 110 25.21 11.94 -3.86
CA LEU A 110 24.98 13.13 -3.04
C LEU A 110 26.12 13.38 -2.04
N LEU A 111 27.01 12.40 -1.86
CA LEU A 111 28.19 12.52 -1.00
C LEU A 111 29.38 13.07 -1.76
N SER A 112 30.12 13.95 -1.10
CA SER A 112 31.46 14.37 -1.48
C SER A 112 32.53 13.41 -0.92
N ASN A 113 33.61 13.22 -1.67
CA ASN A 113 34.69 12.26 -1.36
C ASN A 113 34.18 10.84 -0.98
N PRO A 114 33.33 10.19 -1.81
CA PRO A 114 32.72 8.90 -1.49
C PRO A 114 33.67 7.69 -1.50
N ALA A 115 34.76 7.78 -2.28
CA ALA A 115 35.80 6.75 -2.40
C ALA A 115 37.04 7.07 -1.54
N PHE A 116 36.96 8.07 -0.67
CA PHE A 116 38.04 8.46 0.26
C PHE A 116 39.41 8.75 -0.39
N GLU A 117 39.44 9.13 -1.66
CA GLU A 117 40.67 9.47 -2.39
C GLU A 117 41.26 10.82 -1.95
N SER A 118 40.49 11.65 -1.24
CA SER A 118 40.95 12.89 -0.60
C SER A 118 40.91 12.77 0.94
N ALA A 119 41.51 13.74 1.65
CA ALA A 119 41.45 13.80 3.10
C ALA A 119 39.99 13.73 3.62
N LEU A 120 39.78 13.14 4.81
CA LEU A 120 38.45 13.03 5.41
C LEU A 120 37.82 14.42 5.57
N ALA A 121 38.50 15.34 6.26
CA ALA A 121 38.06 16.72 6.36
C ALA A 121 38.35 17.49 5.04
N PRO A 122 37.46 18.41 4.60
CA PRO A 122 36.22 18.84 5.27
C PRO A 122 34.99 17.95 4.96
N HIS A 123 35.13 16.95 4.10
CA HIS A 123 34.01 16.16 3.54
C HIS A 123 33.30 15.27 4.57
N TRP A 124 34.06 14.61 5.43
CA TRP A 124 33.61 13.66 6.44
C TRP A 124 34.04 14.12 7.82
N GLU A 125 33.06 14.29 8.70
CA GLU A 125 33.25 14.70 10.08
C GLU A 125 33.37 13.48 11.00
N LYS A 126 34.38 13.49 11.87
CA LYS A 126 34.53 12.51 12.96
C LYS A 126 33.48 12.83 14.04
N ARG A 127 32.32 12.19 13.98
CA ARG A 127 31.24 12.42 14.94
C ARG A 127 31.65 12.00 16.35
N THR A 128 32.37 10.89 16.44
CA THR A 128 33.06 10.47 17.66
C THR A 128 34.49 11.00 17.58
N PRO A 129 34.91 11.93 18.47
CA PRO A 129 36.30 12.41 18.54
C PRO A 129 37.24 11.27 18.94
N GLU A 130 38.44 11.25 18.37
CA GLU A 130 39.43 10.20 18.65
C GLU A 130 39.99 10.30 20.07
N ASP A 131 40.27 9.14 20.68
CA ASP A 131 40.97 9.03 21.96
C ASP A 131 41.81 7.74 22.01
N GLU A 132 42.26 7.33 23.21
CA GLU A 132 43.10 6.13 23.40
C GLU A 132 42.37 4.81 23.08
N THR A 133 41.04 4.84 22.98
CA THR A 133 40.19 3.65 22.79
C THR A 133 39.77 3.43 21.35
N HIS A 134 39.79 4.47 20.51
CA HIS A 134 39.37 4.38 19.11
C HIS A 134 39.96 5.48 18.23
N THR A 135 40.11 5.18 16.94
CA THR A 135 40.63 6.12 15.93
C THR A 135 39.83 6.09 14.63
N LEU A 136 39.77 7.22 13.91
CA LEU A 136 39.08 7.35 12.62
C LEU A 136 40.00 8.02 11.61
N ARG A 137 40.39 7.33 10.55
CA ARG A 137 41.38 7.85 9.59
C ARG A 137 41.17 7.36 8.16
N ARG A 138 41.73 8.09 7.21
CA ARG A 138 41.94 7.60 5.84
C ARG A 138 43.20 6.73 5.84
N VAL A 139 43.14 5.57 5.20
CA VAL A 139 44.30 4.68 5.00
C VAL A 139 44.54 4.48 3.51
N GLU A 140 45.78 4.72 3.08
CA GLU A 140 46.23 4.49 1.71
C GLU A 140 46.52 3.01 1.45
N HIS A 141 46.42 2.60 0.20
CA HIS A 141 46.51 1.23 -0.31
C HIS A 141 45.54 0.24 0.32
N ALA A 142 44.42 0.75 0.86
CA ALA A 142 43.38 -0.05 1.51
C ALA A 142 42.03 0.03 0.80
N GLY A 143 41.94 0.74 -0.33
CA GLY A 143 40.71 0.86 -1.13
C GLY A 143 40.36 -0.41 -1.91
N ARG A 144 39.10 -0.52 -2.30
CA ARG A 144 38.54 -1.61 -3.11
C ARG A 144 38.74 -1.35 -4.60
N ASN A 145 38.20 -0.22 -5.10
CA ASN A 145 38.36 0.21 -6.50
C ASN A 145 39.35 1.37 -6.65
N GLY A 146 39.86 1.88 -5.53
CA GLY A 146 40.74 3.05 -5.45
C GLY A 146 41.97 2.81 -4.59
N SER A 147 42.67 3.89 -4.26
CA SER A 147 43.91 3.85 -3.50
C SER A 147 43.69 4.04 -2.00
N ALA A 148 42.49 4.37 -1.53
CA ALA A 148 42.26 4.65 -0.11
C ALA A 148 40.90 4.15 0.40
N ALA A 149 40.77 4.04 1.72
CA ALA A 149 39.51 3.73 2.41
C ALA A 149 39.42 4.50 3.73
N ALA A 150 38.21 4.71 4.23
CA ALA A 150 37.98 5.17 5.60
C ALA A 150 38.09 3.98 6.57
N VAL A 151 38.82 4.17 7.67
CA VAL A 151 39.03 3.14 8.68
C VAL A 151 38.56 3.65 10.03
N LEU A 152 37.66 2.89 10.65
CA LEU A 152 37.28 3.04 12.05
C LEU A 152 37.93 1.89 12.81
N GLU A 153 38.76 2.21 13.80
CA GLU A 153 39.49 1.24 14.61
C GLU A 153 39.10 1.38 16.07
N ASN A 154 38.67 0.28 16.68
CA ASN A 154 38.35 0.18 18.10
C ASN A 154 39.41 -0.68 18.79
N ILE A 155 40.17 -0.09 19.71
CA ILE A 155 41.10 -0.81 20.59
C ILE A 155 40.33 -1.42 21.78
N GLN A 156 39.26 -0.76 22.21
CA GLN A 156 38.28 -1.25 23.18
C GLN A 156 36.86 -1.17 22.58
N PRO A 157 35.89 -1.98 23.04
CA PRO A 157 34.50 -1.86 22.61
C PRO A 157 34.01 -0.43 22.75
N SER A 158 33.65 0.20 21.63
CA SER A 158 33.39 1.64 21.52
C SER A 158 32.37 1.93 20.43
N TYR A 159 31.69 3.07 20.53
CA TYR A 159 30.78 3.54 19.48
C TYR A 159 31.43 4.61 18.60
N THR A 160 31.96 4.17 17.47
CA THR A 160 32.78 4.98 16.57
C THR A 160 31.99 5.34 15.32
N ARG A 161 31.92 6.64 14.98
CA ARG A 161 31.06 7.17 13.93
C ARG A 161 31.74 8.23 13.07
N LEU A 162 31.65 8.04 11.76
CA LEU A 162 32.00 9.02 10.74
C LEU A 162 30.72 9.47 10.02
N ARG A 163 30.57 10.78 9.75
CA ARG A 163 29.34 11.31 9.12
C ARG A 163 29.59 12.36 8.04
N GLN A 164 28.60 12.57 7.19
CA GLN A 164 28.52 13.70 6.25
C GLN A 164 27.09 14.26 6.22
N GLY A 165 26.95 15.56 5.92
CA GLY A 165 25.67 16.27 5.82
C GLY A 165 25.25 17.05 7.06
N ALA A 166 26.06 17.07 8.12
CA ALA A 166 25.77 17.80 9.36
C ALA A 166 25.79 19.34 9.18
N ASP A 167 26.41 19.81 8.10
CA ASP A 167 26.40 21.18 7.61
C ASP A 167 25.13 21.54 6.82
N ARG A 168 24.14 20.63 6.75
CA ARG A 168 22.87 20.77 6.03
C ARG A 168 23.03 20.85 4.50
N SER A 169 24.17 20.41 3.97
CA SER A 169 24.46 20.44 2.52
C SER A 169 23.65 19.44 1.70
N ILE A 170 23.14 18.37 2.32
CA ILE A 170 22.42 17.30 1.63
C ILE A 170 20.91 17.45 1.87
N ALA A 171 20.24 18.14 0.95
CA ALA A 171 18.78 18.23 0.93
C ALA A 171 18.20 17.20 -0.03
N VAL A 172 17.16 16.49 0.40
CA VAL A 172 16.41 15.55 -0.43
C VAL A 172 14.93 15.87 -0.29
N GLU A 173 14.22 15.91 -1.42
CA GLU A 173 12.78 16.18 -1.46
C GLU A 173 12.01 15.12 -0.65
N PRO A 174 11.16 15.53 0.32
CA PRO A 174 10.30 14.60 1.08
C PRO A 174 9.47 13.68 0.18
N GLY A 175 9.34 12.42 0.57
CA GLY A 175 8.71 11.35 -0.20
C GLY A 175 9.63 10.67 -1.22
N SER A 176 10.86 11.17 -1.43
CA SER A 176 11.85 10.49 -2.27
C SER A 176 12.31 9.18 -1.63
N LEU A 177 12.59 8.17 -2.44
CA LEU A 177 13.28 6.95 -2.01
C LEU A 177 14.79 7.14 -2.20
N ILE A 178 15.54 7.07 -1.11
CA ILE A 178 16.99 7.14 -1.11
C ILE A 178 17.64 5.82 -0.68
N GLU A 179 18.84 5.56 -1.18
CA GLU A 179 19.73 4.48 -0.74
C GLU A 179 21.03 5.09 -0.21
N LEU A 180 21.44 4.69 0.99
CA LEU A 180 22.84 4.79 1.42
C LEU A 180 23.46 3.40 1.29
N SER A 181 24.56 3.28 0.55
CA SER A 181 25.31 2.04 0.39
C SER A 181 26.81 2.25 0.54
N ALA A 182 27.54 1.20 0.90
CA ALA A 182 28.99 1.21 1.00
C ALA A 182 29.54 -0.20 0.80
N TRP A 183 30.77 -0.32 0.31
CA TRP A 183 31.53 -1.55 0.43
C TRP A 183 32.26 -1.56 1.77
N VAL A 184 32.14 -2.67 2.48
CA VAL A 184 32.64 -2.81 3.86
C VAL A 184 33.50 -4.05 3.96
N ARG A 185 34.67 -3.91 4.58
CA ARG A 185 35.55 -5.02 4.97
C ARG A 185 35.82 -4.92 6.46
N SER A 186 35.89 -6.05 7.14
CA SER A 186 36.02 -6.07 8.60
C SER A 186 37.09 -7.07 9.08
N GLU A 187 37.85 -6.62 10.07
CA GLU A 187 38.75 -7.39 10.92
C GLU A 187 38.27 -7.36 12.38
N MET A 188 37.01 -6.97 12.61
CA MET A 188 36.41 -6.85 13.94
C MET A 188 36.09 -8.20 14.58
N THR A 189 35.95 -8.21 15.90
CA THR A 189 35.38 -9.32 16.67
C THR A 189 33.89 -9.55 16.37
N ASP A 190 33.39 -10.75 16.68
CA ASP A 190 32.03 -11.20 16.34
C ASP A 190 30.90 -10.46 17.09
N ASP A 191 31.23 -9.75 18.17
CA ASP A 191 30.32 -8.91 18.94
C ASP A 191 30.15 -7.50 18.36
N ALA A 192 30.93 -7.13 17.34
CA ALA A 192 30.79 -5.83 16.66
C ALA A 192 29.47 -5.72 15.88
N ASP A 193 28.87 -4.52 15.91
CA ASP A 193 27.71 -4.13 15.10
C ASP A 193 28.13 -3.04 14.10
N ILE A 194 28.45 -3.46 12.88
CA ILE A 194 28.88 -2.59 11.77
C ILE A 194 27.66 -2.24 10.92
N THR A 195 27.34 -0.95 10.82
CA THR A 195 26.15 -0.47 10.09
C THR A 195 26.39 0.79 9.28
N LEU A 196 25.51 1.00 8.30
CA LEU A 196 25.24 2.29 7.69
C LEU A 196 23.97 2.88 8.32
N GLN A 197 23.90 4.19 8.47
CA GLN A 197 22.71 4.86 8.99
C GLN A 197 22.44 6.15 8.25
N VAL A 198 21.16 6.44 7.98
CA VAL A 198 20.72 7.74 7.47
C VAL A 198 19.96 8.44 8.59
N TYR A 199 20.18 9.73 8.79
CA TYR A 199 19.33 10.58 9.63
C TYR A 199 18.56 11.55 8.74
N CYS A 200 17.26 11.69 8.98
CA CYS A 200 16.41 12.73 8.41
C CYS A 200 16.11 13.76 9.50
N MET A 201 16.49 15.01 9.25
CA MET A 201 16.39 16.09 10.21
C MET A 201 15.37 17.13 9.76
N ASP A 202 14.67 17.72 10.71
CA ASP A 202 13.84 18.89 10.45
C ASP A 202 14.66 20.16 10.17
N ALA A 203 13.98 21.27 9.89
CA ALA A 203 14.64 22.55 9.61
C ALA A 203 15.36 23.16 10.83
N ALA A 204 14.89 22.86 12.05
CA ALA A 204 15.50 23.34 13.29
C ALA A 204 16.85 22.66 13.55
N GLY A 205 16.98 21.38 13.19
CA GLY A 205 18.19 20.56 13.29
C GLY A 205 18.31 19.77 14.59
N ASP A 206 17.29 19.81 15.46
CA ASP A 206 17.17 19.02 16.69
C ASP A 206 16.10 17.93 16.59
N GLY A 207 15.12 18.06 15.68
CA GLY A 207 14.14 17.02 15.40
C GLY A 207 14.68 15.92 14.47
N ILE A 208 14.78 14.69 14.98
CA ILE A 208 15.06 13.49 14.17
C ILE A 208 13.73 12.90 13.71
N LEU A 209 13.45 13.01 12.42
CA LEU A 209 12.21 12.51 11.80
C LEU A 209 12.32 11.02 11.43
N ALA A 210 13.51 10.57 11.05
CA ALA A 210 13.81 9.15 10.84
C ALA A 210 15.32 8.88 10.99
N GLN A 211 15.68 7.66 11.39
CA GLN A 211 17.08 7.24 11.51
C GLN A 211 17.37 5.76 11.15
N PRO A 212 16.94 5.27 9.97
CA PRO A 212 17.05 3.85 9.60
C PRO A 212 18.50 3.37 9.47
N ARG A 213 18.73 2.11 9.84
CA ARG A 213 20.03 1.43 9.79
C ARG A 213 20.03 0.27 8.80
N SER A 214 21.18 0.00 8.19
CA SER A 214 21.40 -1.24 7.43
C SER A 214 21.33 -2.46 8.36
N PRO A 215 21.17 -3.68 7.83
CA PRO A 215 21.49 -4.89 8.58
C PRO A 215 22.87 -4.77 9.23
N ALA A 216 22.96 -5.21 10.49
CA ALA A 216 24.20 -5.33 11.23
C ALA A 216 25.10 -6.38 10.57
N MET A 217 26.35 -6.02 10.33
CA MET A 217 27.41 -6.98 9.99
C MET A 217 28.33 -7.14 11.18
N SER A 218 28.85 -8.34 11.38
CA SER A 218 29.69 -8.68 12.54
C SER A 218 30.84 -9.59 12.14
N GLY A 219 31.90 -9.59 12.94
CA GLY A 219 33.05 -10.47 12.73
C GLY A 219 33.93 -10.06 11.55
N ALA A 220 34.85 -10.96 11.20
CA ALA A 220 35.77 -10.76 10.09
C ALA A 220 35.12 -11.17 8.76
N PHE A 221 35.20 -10.30 7.76
CA PHE A 221 34.70 -10.57 6.41
C PHE A 221 35.40 -9.70 5.36
N ASP A 222 35.48 -10.21 4.14
CA ASP A 222 36.00 -9.46 3.00
C ASP A 222 34.93 -8.51 2.42
N TRP A 223 35.33 -7.64 1.49
CA TRP A 223 34.48 -6.62 0.88
C TRP A 223 33.07 -7.11 0.56
N THR A 224 32.12 -6.63 1.35
CA THR A 224 30.70 -6.94 1.28
C THR A 224 29.94 -5.64 1.15
N ARG A 225 28.96 -5.58 0.24
CA ARG A 225 28.15 -4.38 0.06
C ARG A 225 27.07 -4.32 1.14
N ALA A 226 27.06 -3.24 1.92
CA ALA A 226 25.99 -2.89 2.83
C ALA A 226 25.13 -1.78 2.23
N ASN A 227 23.85 -1.76 2.60
CA ASN A 227 22.93 -0.73 2.16
C ASN A 227 21.75 -0.56 3.12
N VAL A 228 21.19 0.64 3.12
CA VAL A 228 19.94 1.00 3.79
C VAL A 228 19.12 1.90 2.88
N TRP A 229 17.81 1.69 2.89
CA TRP A 229 16.85 2.45 2.08
C TRP A 229 15.85 3.15 2.99
N LEU A 230 15.31 4.27 2.53
CA LEU A 230 14.12 4.86 3.13
C LEU A 230 13.36 5.77 2.17
N ALA A 231 12.05 5.87 2.40
CA ALA A 231 11.30 7.04 1.96
C ALA A 231 11.63 8.21 2.91
N VAL A 232 12.07 9.34 2.37
CA VAL A 232 12.34 10.55 3.14
C VAL A 232 11.02 11.04 3.77
N PRO A 233 10.92 11.16 5.11
CA PRO A 233 9.70 11.62 5.78
C PRO A 233 9.28 13.02 5.34
N GLU A 234 7.98 13.31 5.46
CA GLU A 234 7.49 14.70 5.42
C GLU A 234 8.27 15.57 6.43
N GLU A 235 8.36 16.87 6.17
CA GLU A 235 9.10 17.86 7.00
C GLU A 235 10.63 17.72 7.04
N THR A 236 11.21 16.70 6.40
CA THR A 236 12.67 16.56 6.30
C THR A 236 13.27 17.73 5.51
N ALA A 237 14.18 18.47 6.15
CA ALA A 237 14.92 19.56 5.54
C ALA A 237 16.28 19.13 4.98
N TYR A 238 16.97 18.23 5.69
CA TYR A 238 18.25 17.67 5.25
C TYR A 238 18.47 16.26 5.78
N VAL A 239 19.41 15.55 5.17
CA VAL A 239 19.80 14.20 5.57
C VAL A 239 21.28 14.12 5.92
N MET A 240 21.64 13.16 6.78
CA MET A 240 23.04 12.85 7.09
C MET A 240 23.32 11.36 6.86
N ALA A 241 24.46 11.06 6.26
CA ALA A 241 24.96 9.69 6.11
C ALA A 241 25.98 9.37 7.21
N TYR A 242 25.86 8.19 7.82
CA TYR A 242 26.74 7.69 8.86
C TYR A 242 27.34 6.35 8.49
N LEU A 243 28.64 6.22 8.75
CA LEU A 243 29.40 4.97 8.75
C LEU A 243 29.80 4.69 10.19
N GLN A 244 29.46 3.51 10.71
CA GLN A 244 29.60 3.29 12.15
C GLN A 244 29.87 1.85 12.53
N VAL A 245 30.53 1.72 13.68
CA VAL A 245 30.71 0.47 14.40
C VAL A 245 30.39 0.70 15.87
N GLN A 246 29.59 -0.19 16.44
CA GLN A 246 29.29 -0.24 17.87
C GLN A 246 29.83 -1.55 18.44
N GLU A 247 30.35 -1.50 19.68
CA GLU A 247 31.02 -2.61 20.34
C GLU A 247 32.21 -3.15 19.52
N GLY A 248 32.76 -4.30 19.95
CA GLY A 248 33.84 -5.00 19.28
C GLY A 248 35.18 -4.28 19.23
N THR A 249 36.21 -5.06 18.90
CA THR A 249 37.59 -4.58 18.75
C THR A 249 38.15 -5.00 17.40
N GLY A 250 39.05 -4.18 16.85
CA GLY A 250 39.62 -4.38 15.51
C GLY A 250 39.37 -3.21 14.57
N LYS A 251 39.35 -3.48 13.27
CA LYS A 251 39.23 -2.46 12.22
C LYS A 251 38.07 -2.77 11.30
N VAL A 252 37.35 -1.73 10.90
CA VAL A 252 36.41 -1.78 9.78
C VAL A 252 36.82 -0.76 8.73
N TYR A 253 36.75 -1.17 7.47
CA TYR A 253 37.09 -0.39 6.29
C TYR A 253 35.81 -0.11 5.51
N PHE A 254 35.62 1.15 5.13
CA PHE A 254 34.53 1.58 4.26
C PHE A 254 35.13 2.19 2.98
N ASP A 255 34.55 1.85 1.83
CA ASP A 255 34.90 2.42 0.54
C ASP A 255 33.68 2.48 -0.39
N ASP A 256 33.78 3.21 -1.50
CA ASP A 256 32.76 3.34 -2.54
C ASP A 256 31.37 3.69 -1.97
N VAL A 257 31.30 4.69 -1.07
CA VAL A 257 30.05 5.05 -0.37
C VAL A 257 29.14 5.85 -1.28
N GLU A 258 27.87 5.47 -1.40
CA GLU A 258 26.91 6.15 -2.25
C GLU A 258 25.65 6.53 -1.46
N LEU A 259 25.28 7.81 -1.46
CA LEU A 259 23.94 8.26 -1.11
C LEU A 259 23.25 8.75 -2.38
N ALA A 260 22.18 8.08 -2.79
CA ALA A 260 21.54 8.34 -4.07
C ALA A 260 20.01 8.40 -3.95
N VAL A 261 19.39 9.32 -4.69
CA VAL A 261 17.94 9.33 -4.92
C VAL A 261 17.62 8.26 -5.95
N ARG A 262 17.07 7.14 -5.49
CA ARG A 262 16.67 6.02 -6.36
C ARG A 262 15.30 6.25 -6.99
N GLN A 263 14.43 6.98 -6.31
CA GLN A 263 13.14 7.39 -6.85
C GLN A 263 12.77 8.77 -6.31
N LYS A 264 12.28 9.66 -7.17
CA LYS A 264 11.63 10.90 -6.73
C LYS A 264 10.29 10.60 -6.04
N PRO A 265 9.72 11.57 -5.29
CA PRO A 265 8.41 11.39 -4.68
C PRO A 265 7.38 11.08 -5.76
N LEU A 266 6.48 10.14 -5.48
CA LEU A 266 5.38 9.92 -6.40
C LEU A 266 4.41 11.08 -6.31
N PRO A 267 3.87 11.56 -7.45
CA PRO A 267 2.81 12.55 -7.44
C PRO A 267 1.66 12.05 -6.57
N ARG A 268 1.38 12.77 -5.49
CA ARG A 268 0.23 12.50 -4.61
C ARG A 268 -0.98 13.19 -5.23
N PRO A 269 -2.03 12.45 -5.64
CA PRO A 269 -3.26 13.09 -6.09
C PRO A 269 -3.84 13.98 -4.98
N PRO A 270 -4.39 15.16 -5.31
CA PRO A 270 -5.06 16.00 -4.32
C PRO A 270 -6.23 15.22 -3.69
N ALA A 271 -6.49 15.48 -2.41
CA ALA A 271 -7.68 14.92 -1.76
C ALA A 271 -8.95 15.43 -2.48
N PRO A 272 -9.98 14.59 -2.64
CA PRO A 272 -11.23 15.02 -3.26
C PRO A 272 -11.89 16.12 -2.42
N LYS A 273 -12.33 17.20 -3.07
CA LYS A 273 -13.05 18.30 -2.42
C LYS A 273 -14.41 17.82 -1.89
N VAL A 274 -14.57 17.74 -0.58
CA VAL A 274 -15.82 17.41 0.12
C VAL A 274 -16.26 18.64 0.91
N VAL A 275 -17.39 19.22 0.51
CA VAL A 275 -17.98 20.36 1.24
C VAL A 275 -18.64 19.86 2.51
N LEU A 276 -18.32 20.49 3.64
CA LEU A 276 -18.92 20.24 4.94
C LEU A 276 -19.85 21.40 5.31
N LEU A 277 -21.12 21.07 5.52
CA LEU A 277 -22.15 21.99 6.04
C LEU A 277 -22.55 21.48 7.42
N SER A 278 -22.16 22.22 8.46
CA SER A 278 -22.27 21.73 9.84
C SER A 278 -22.38 22.88 10.85
N ASP A 279 -23.00 22.60 11.98
CA ASP A 279 -23.00 23.45 13.19
C ASP A 279 -22.14 22.87 14.33
N LEU A 280 -21.43 21.77 14.07
CA LEU A 280 -20.61 21.12 15.08
C LEU A 280 -19.49 22.06 15.53
N PRO A 281 -19.17 22.10 16.84
CA PRO A 281 -18.11 22.97 17.35
C PRO A 281 -16.73 22.51 16.86
N ASP A 282 -15.78 23.44 16.76
CA ASP A 282 -14.41 23.18 16.24
C ASP A 282 -13.64 22.09 17.00
N ASP A 283 -13.98 21.85 18.27
CA ASP A 283 -13.40 20.81 19.13
C ASP A 283 -14.12 19.45 19.02
N SER A 284 -15.12 19.34 18.13
CA SER A 284 -15.83 18.10 17.87
C SER A 284 -14.88 16.99 17.39
N ARG A 285 -14.91 15.85 18.11
CA ARG A 285 -14.18 14.64 17.71
C ARG A 285 -14.61 14.13 16.34
N CYS A 286 -15.89 14.29 15.99
CA CYS A 286 -16.40 13.92 14.67
C CYS A 286 -15.74 14.77 13.57
N LEU A 287 -15.61 16.09 13.78
CA LEU A 287 -14.93 16.96 12.82
C LEU A 287 -13.44 16.65 12.70
N ALA A 288 -12.77 16.37 13.83
CA ALA A 288 -11.37 15.96 13.82
C ALA A 288 -11.13 14.66 13.03
N ASP A 289 -11.99 13.65 13.23
CA ASP A 289 -11.96 12.39 12.48
C ASP A 289 -12.16 12.61 10.97
N LEU A 290 -13.17 13.42 10.60
CA LEU A 290 -13.47 13.71 9.19
C LEU A 290 -12.34 14.48 8.53
N LYS A 291 -11.70 15.42 9.26
CA LYS A 291 -10.50 16.12 8.78
C LYS A 291 -9.34 15.15 8.57
N THR A 292 -9.16 14.15 9.42
CA THR A 292 -8.15 13.10 9.20
C THR A 292 -8.50 12.23 7.98
N LEU A 293 -9.77 11.89 7.79
CA LEU A 293 -10.24 11.04 6.70
C LEU A 293 -10.13 11.70 5.32
N PHE A 294 -10.49 12.98 5.23
CA PHE A 294 -10.53 13.74 3.97
C PHE A 294 -9.36 14.70 3.78
N GLU A 295 -8.51 14.86 4.81
CA GLU A 295 -7.35 15.75 4.81
C GLU A 295 -7.74 17.19 4.44
N ASP A 296 -6.92 17.89 3.67
CA ASP A 296 -7.21 19.22 3.15
C ASP A 296 -8.37 19.25 2.13
N GLY A 297 -8.92 18.07 1.78
CA GLY A 297 -10.10 17.95 0.92
C GLY A 297 -11.41 18.27 1.65
N LEU A 298 -11.45 18.27 2.98
CA LEU A 298 -12.64 18.67 3.74
C LEU A 298 -12.72 20.20 3.80
N ILE A 299 -13.75 20.78 3.19
CA ILE A 299 -13.94 22.23 3.12
C ILE A 299 -15.17 22.61 3.94
N PRO A 300 -15.01 23.12 5.18
CA PRO A 300 -16.11 23.70 5.94
C PRO A 300 -16.62 24.97 5.25
N VAL A 301 -17.94 25.09 5.09
CA VAL A 301 -18.57 26.20 4.37
C VAL A 301 -19.76 26.72 5.16
N ALA A 302 -19.91 28.05 5.21
CA ALA A 302 -21.06 28.70 5.82
C ALA A 302 -22.35 28.44 5.00
N ALA A 303 -23.50 28.43 5.66
CA ALA A 303 -24.77 28.07 5.04
C ALA A 303 -25.15 28.91 3.81
N ASP A 304 -24.79 30.20 3.80
CA ASP A 304 -25.04 31.15 2.72
C ASP A 304 -24.07 31.01 1.53
N GLU A 305 -22.93 30.37 1.72
CA GLU A 305 -21.92 30.11 0.68
C GLU A 305 -22.04 28.71 0.04
N ALA A 306 -22.95 27.87 0.56
CA ALA A 306 -23.07 26.46 0.19
C ALA A 306 -23.21 26.22 -1.32
N ALA A 307 -24.08 26.97 -2.01
CA ALA A 307 -24.31 26.80 -3.45
C ALA A 307 -23.05 27.06 -4.29
N THR A 308 -22.27 28.06 -3.93
CA THR A 308 -21.02 28.41 -4.63
C THR A 308 -19.96 27.35 -4.40
N ALA A 309 -19.78 26.90 -3.15
CA ALA A 309 -18.75 25.94 -2.81
C ALA A 309 -19.01 24.53 -3.40
N LEU A 310 -20.27 24.18 -3.65
CA LEU A 310 -20.67 22.89 -4.22
C LEU A 310 -20.44 22.79 -5.74
N ALA A 311 -20.22 23.91 -6.44
CA ALA A 311 -20.13 23.92 -7.91
C ALA A 311 -19.00 23.04 -8.48
N ASP A 312 -17.91 22.87 -7.74
CA ASP A 312 -16.71 22.08 -8.09
C ASP A 312 -16.43 20.96 -7.06
N ALA A 313 -17.38 20.68 -6.15
CA ALA A 313 -17.21 19.68 -5.12
C ALA A 313 -17.39 18.25 -5.66
N ARG A 314 -16.59 17.31 -5.13
CA ARG A 314 -16.77 15.87 -5.37
C ARG A 314 -17.97 15.32 -4.61
N GLY A 315 -18.25 15.86 -3.42
CA GLY A 315 -19.36 15.46 -2.57
C GLY A 315 -19.65 16.46 -1.46
N CYS A 316 -20.75 16.25 -0.76
CA CYS A 316 -21.21 17.08 0.35
C CYS A 316 -21.52 16.24 1.58
N LEU A 317 -21.15 16.75 2.75
CA LEU A 317 -21.46 16.17 4.06
C LEU A 317 -22.30 17.18 4.86
N VAL A 318 -23.46 16.76 5.36
CA VAL A 318 -24.38 17.60 6.13
C VAL A 318 -24.54 17.03 7.54
N LEU A 319 -24.05 17.77 8.54
CA LEU A 319 -24.02 17.34 9.94
C LEU A 319 -24.44 18.49 10.85
N TYR A 320 -25.74 18.62 11.08
CA TYR A 320 -26.30 19.57 12.04
C TYR A 320 -26.80 18.84 13.29
N GLU A 321 -26.38 19.25 14.47
CA GLU A 321 -26.76 18.63 15.75
C GLU A 321 -27.68 19.50 16.59
N ASP A 322 -27.35 20.79 16.73
CA ASP A 322 -28.03 21.71 17.64
C ASP A 322 -29.23 22.41 16.98
N GLN A 323 -29.12 22.70 15.67
CA GLN A 323 -30.17 23.36 14.91
C GLN A 323 -30.64 22.53 13.70
N GLU A 324 -31.78 22.90 13.13
CA GLU A 324 -32.19 22.37 11.83
C GLU A 324 -31.29 22.90 10.72
N ALA A 325 -30.97 22.05 9.75
CA ALA A 325 -30.21 22.48 8.58
C ALA A 325 -30.94 23.66 7.88
N PRO A 326 -30.28 24.82 7.68
CA PRO A 326 -30.92 26.00 7.11
C PRO A 326 -31.55 25.73 5.74
N LYS A 327 -32.66 26.41 5.42
CA LYS A 327 -33.33 26.24 4.13
C LYS A 327 -32.38 26.44 2.92
N ALA A 328 -31.48 27.42 3.00
CA ALA A 328 -30.48 27.67 1.95
C ALA A 328 -29.56 26.46 1.72
N VAL A 329 -29.18 25.75 2.80
CA VAL A 329 -28.42 24.49 2.72
C VAL A 329 -29.25 23.41 2.04
N CYS A 330 -30.50 23.21 2.47
CA CYS A 330 -31.43 22.24 1.87
C CYS A 330 -31.64 22.49 0.37
N ASP A 331 -31.83 23.74 -0.04
CA ASP A 331 -32.01 24.11 -1.45
C ASP A 331 -30.70 23.87 -2.25
N ALA A 332 -29.54 24.17 -1.66
CA ALA A 332 -28.23 23.94 -2.29
C ALA A 332 -27.90 22.45 -2.47
N ILE A 333 -28.13 21.61 -1.46
CA ILE A 333 -27.89 20.16 -1.57
C ILE A 333 -28.82 19.51 -2.58
N GLU A 334 -30.07 19.97 -2.67
CA GLU A 334 -31.04 19.46 -3.64
C GLU A 334 -30.60 19.81 -5.07
N SER A 335 -30.16 21.05 -5.29
CA SER A 335 -29.62 21.47 -6.59
C SER A 335 -28.37 20.67 -6.97
N PHE A 336 -27.42 20.53 -6.04
CA PHE A 336 -26.18 19.78 -6.26
C PHE A 336 -26.44 18.30 -6.57
N ALA A 337 -27.31 17.65 -5.79
CA ALA A 337 -27.70 16.27 -6.05
C ALA A 337 -28.41 16.14 -7.41
N ARG A 338 -29.35 17.04 -7.74
CA ARG A 338 -30.05 17.02 -9.05
C ARG A 338 -29.08 17.02 -10.23
N SER A 339 -27.94 17.71 -10.12
CA SER A 339 -26.89 17.77 -11.15
C SER A 339 -25.85 16.64 -11.10
N GLY A 340 -26.10 15.55 -10.37
CA GLY A 340 -25.18 14.40 -10.29
C GLY A 340 -24.31 14.36 -9.03
N GLY A 341 -24.47 15.31 -8.12
CA GLY A 341 -23.73 15.38 -6.85
C GLY A 341 -24.04 14.21 -5.91
N ARG A 342 -23.09 13.89 -5.04
CA ARG A 342 -23.25 12.89 -3.97
C ARG A 342 -23.31 13.59 -2.63
N VAL A 343 -24.37 13.36 -1.87
CA VAL A 343 -24.56 13.95 -0.54
C VAL A 343 -24.67 12.83 0.49
N PHE A 344 -23.99 13.01 1.63
CA PHE A 344 -24.24 12.22 2.83
C PHE A 344 -24.81 13.14 3.92
N MET A 345 -25.85 12.67 4.62
CA MET A 345 -26.48 13.38 5.74
C MET A 345 -26.54 12.50 6.98
N ASP A 346 -26.42 13.10 8.17
CA ASP A 346 -26.93 12.43 9.37
C ASP A 346 -28.45 12.18 9.19
N ILE A 347 -28.92 11.02 9.62
CA ILE A 347 -30.31 10.59 9.40
C ILE A 347 -31.35 11.55 10.04
N ARG A 348 -30.97 12.27 11.11
CA ARG A 348 -31.83 13.30 11.71
C ARG A 348 -32.01 14.48 10.78
N ASN A 349 -30.93 14.94 10.14
CA ASN A 349 -31.00 16.04 9.17
C ASN A 349 -31.76 15.64 7.91
N PHE A 350 -31.59 14.40 7.44
CA PHE A 350 -32.37 13.88 6.32
C PHE A 350 -33.87 13.83 6.65
N ALA A 351 -34.25 13.34 7.84
CA ALA A 351 -35.64 13.30 8.26
C ALA A 351 -36.26 14.71 8.28
N GLN A 352 -35.56 15.69 8.87
CA GLN A 352 -35.99 17.09 8.92
C GLN A 352 -36.15 17.69 7.51
N TRP A 353 -35.17 17.47 6.62
CA TRP A 353 -35.26 17.92 5.22
C TRP A 353 -36.47 17.33 4.49
N GLN A 354 -36.89 16.10 4.85
CA GLN A 354 -38.10 15.47 4.33
C GLN A 354 -39.36 15.77 5.16
N ALA A 355 -39.35 16.81 6.01
CA ALA A 355 -40.45 17.21 6.89
C ALA A 355 -40.95 16.07 7.80
N ALA A 356 -40.02 15.25 8.30
CA ALA A 356 -40.25 14.18 9.25
C ALA A 356 -39.31 14.30 10.45
N GLN A 357 -39.50 13.43 11.44
CA GLN A 357 -38.62 13.33 12.62
C GLN A 357 -38.04 11.93 12.69
N ALA A 358 -36.71 11.84 12.85
CA ALA A 358 -36.07 10.58 13.15
C ALA A 358 -36.48 10.09 14.55
N VAL A 359 -36.50 8.79 14.75
CA VAL A 359 -36.83 8.16 16.03
C VAL A 359 -35.61 7.41 16.55
N GLN A 360 -35.42 7.41 17.86
CA GLN A 360 -34.37 6.63 18.49
C GLN A 360 -34.91 5.24 18.84
N VAL A 361 -34.23 4.19 18.38
CA VAL A 361 -34.62 2.80 18.62
C VAL A 361 -33.47 2.00 19.22
N LYS A 362 -33.80 0.99 20.02
CA LYS A 362 -32.83 0.04 20.58
C LYS A 362 -32.44 -0.97 19.49
N VAL A 363 -31.17 -1.01 19.12
CA VAL A 363 -30.64 -1.90 18.07
C VAL A 363 -29.87 -3.09 18.62
N GLY A 364 -29.53 -3.08 19.91
CA GLY A 364 -28.92 -4.23 20.59
C GLY A 364 -28.24 -3.83 21.89
N THR A 365 -27.52 -4.77 22.50
CA THR A 365 -26.78 -4.52 23.75
C THR A 365 -25.29 -4.47 23.44
N VAL A 366 -24.61 -3.39 23.84
CA VAL A 366 -23.19 -3.17 23.52
C VAL A 366 -22.27 -3.17 24.74
N LYS A 367 -22.81 -3.00 25.95
CA LYS A 367 -22.02 -2.93 27.19
C LYS A 367 -22.23 -4.20 28.02
N GLY A 368 -21.12 -4.75 28.52
CA GLY A 368 -21.14 -5.87 29.47
C GLY A 368 -21.57 -7.21 28.88
N VAL A 369 -21.52 -7.35 27.55
CA VAL A 369 -21.87 -8.59 26.83
C VAL A 369 -20.71 -9.06 25.95
N PRO A 370 -20.64 -10.36 25.59
CA PRO A 370 -19.61 -10.88 24.69
C PRO A 370 -19.57 -10.18 23.33
N ALA A 371 -18.41 -10.25 22.65
CA ALA A 371 -18.21 -9.58 21.37
C ALA A 371 -19.22 -10.01 20.30
N GLU A 372 -19.59 -11.29 20.29
CA GLU A 372 -20.59 -11.87 19.39
C GLU A 372 -21.96 -11.20 19.56
N THR A 373 -22.39 -10.95 20.79
CA THR A 373 -23.65 -10.24 21.08
C THR A 373 -23.54 -8.76 20.70
N GLN A 374 -22.38 -8.12 20.90
CA GLN A 374 -22.19 -6.73 20.47
C GLN A 374 -22.27 -6.60 18.94
N MET A 375 -21.79 -7.60 18.19
CA MET A 375 -21.86 -7.62 16.73
C MET A 375 -23.28 -7.69 16.18
N GLU A 376 -24.23 -8.20 16.95
CA GLU A 376 -25.65 -8.22 16.60
C GLU A 376 -26.32 -6.85 16.82
N ALA A 377 -25.68 -5.93 17.56
CA ALA A 377 -26.20 -4.60 17.80
C ALA A 377 -25.93 -3.67 16.60
N GLY A 378 -26.93 -3.50 15.75
CA GLY A 378 -26.81 -2.62 14.58
C GLY A 378 -27.96 -2.71 13.60
N VAL A 379 -27.63 -2.51 12.32
CA VAL A 379 -28.62 -2.52 11.22
C VAL A 379 -28.37 -3.72 10.32
N ARG A 380 -29.46 -4.40 9.95
CA ARG A 380 -29.43 -5.51 8.99
C ARG A 380 -29.51 -4.97 7.58
N ILE A 381 -28.54 -5.32 6.74
CA ILE A 381 -28.54 -4.97 5.32
C ILE A 381 -29.69 -5.69 4.62
N VAL A 382 -30.49 -4.97 3.85
CA VAL A 382 -31.62 -5.52 3.08
C VAL A 382 -31.45 -5.37 1.58
N SER A 383 -30.61 -4.43 1.14
CA SER A 383 -30.28 -4.23 -0.26
C SER A 383 -28.77 -4.07 -0.45
N ALA A 384 -28.25 -4.64 -1.53
CA ALA A 384 -26.85 -4.49 -1.90
C ALA A 384 -26.66 -3.21 -2.71
N ALA A 385 -25.91 -2.25 -2.16
CA ALA A 385 -25.58 -1.00 -2.83
C ALA A 385 -24.11 -0.64 -2.59
N PRO A 386 -23.50 0.24 -3.42
CA PRO A 386 -22.15 0.75 -3.16
C PRO A 386 -21.97 1.31 -1.74
N VAL A 387 -23.02 1.94 -1.20
CA VAL A 387 -23.07 2.50 0.17
C VAL A 387 -22.83 1.42 1.24
N THR A 388 -23.31 0.20 1.02
CA THR A 388 -23.18 -0.93 1.94
C THR A 388 -22.03 -1.87 1.55
N ALA A 389 -21.13 -1.45 0.66
CA ALA A 389 -19.98 -2.25 0.24
C ALA A 389 -19.19 -2.77 1.46
N GLY A 390 -18.87 -4.06 1.42
CA GLY A 390 -18.34 -4.81 2.58
C GLY A 390 -19.35 -5.76 3.21
N PHE A 391 -20.65 -5.47 3.11
CA PHE A 391 -21.71 -6.26 3.71
C PHE A 391 -22.68 -6.82 2.67
N ALA A 392 -23.02 -8.10 2.82
CA ALA A 392 -24.05 -8.76 2.01
C ALA A 392 -25.45 -8.56 2.61
N PRO A 393 -26.53 -8.58 1.80
CA PRO A 393 -27.89 -8.62 2.31
C PRO A 393 -28.08 -9.76 3.33
N GLY A 394 -28.80 -9.46 4.42
CA GLY A 394 -29.00 -10.34 5.56
C GLY A 394 -27.97 -10.19 6.67
N GLN A 395 -26.79 -9.62 6.39
CA GLN A 395 -25.78 -9.38 7.43
C GLN A 395 -26.12 -8.15 8.27
N ILE A 396 -25.68 -8.16 9.53
CA ILE A 396 -25.77 -7.01 10.43
C ILE A 396 -24.46 -6.23 10.34
N MET A 397 -24.56 -4.93 10.07
CA MET A 397 -23.47 -3.98 10.26
C MET A 397 -23.50 -3.50 11.71
N PRO A 398 -22.51 -3.88 12.56
CA PRO A 398 -22.46 -3.43 13.94
C PRO A 398 -22.37 -1.90 13.99
N ARG A 399 -23.37 -1.28 14.61
CA ARG A 399 -23.43 0.16 14.83
C ARG A 399 -24.47 0.52 15.88
N ALA A 400 -24.05 1.09 17.00
CA ALA A 400 -24.97 1.55 18.03
C ALA A 400 -24.31 2.58 18.94
N SER A 401 -25.12 3.41 19.59
CA SER A 401 -24.64 4.32 20.63
C SER A 401 -24.12 3.51 21.83
N PHE A 402 -23.13 4.05 22.54
CA PHE A 402 -22.63 3.47 23.77
C PHE A 402 -22.97 4.35 24.97
N PRO A 403 -23.40 3.79 26.11
CA PRO A 403 -23.63 2.36 26.38
C PRO A 403 -25.04 1.83 26.05
N GLU A 404 -25.96 2.71 25.65
CA GLU A 404 -27.39 2.39 25.57
C GLU A 404 -27.74 1.47 24.40
N GLY A 405 -26.89 1.31 23.39
CA GLY A 405 -27.14 0.45 22.23
C GLY A 405 -28.31 0.93 21.37
N ASN A 406 -28.50 2.24 21.28
CA ASN A 406 -29.56 2.86 20.48
C ASN A 406 -29.02 3.34 19.13
N LEU A 407 -29.91 3.64 18.19
CA LEU A 407 -29.58 4.30 16.94
C LEU A 407 -30.74 5.21 16.52
N TRP A 408 -30.44 6.35 15.91
CA TRP A 408 -31.44 7.13 15.20
C TRP A 408 -31.77 6.48 13.86
N VAL A 409 -33.05 6.38 13.56
CA VAL A 409 -33.59 5.77 12.33
C VAL A 409 -34.79 6.57 11.84
N LEU A 410 -35.25 6.31 10.62
CA LEU A 410 -36.52 6.85 10.15
C LEU A 410 -37.70 6.07 10.78
N PRO A 411 -38.88 6.70 10.96
CA PRO A 411 -40.07 5.97 11.38
C PRO A 411 -40.37 4.80 10.44
N LYS A 412 -40.83 3.67 10.99
CA LYS A 412 -41.13 2.45 10.21
C LYS A 412 -42.02 2.69 8.99
N ASP A 413 -43.02 3.56 9.15
CA ASP A 413 -44.00 3.86 8.10
C ASP A 413 -43.58 5.02 7.19
N PHE A 414 -42.38 5.58 7.37
CA PHE A 414 -41.88 6.66 6.53
C PHE A 414 -41.64 6.17 5.10
N LYS A 415 -42.27 6.85 4.13
CA LYS A 415 -42.15 6.54 2.71
C LYS A 415 -41.89 7.80 1.91
N ARG A 416 -40.93 7.73 1.00
CA ARG A 416 -40.59 8.79 0.06
C ARG A 416 -40.39 8.19 -1.33
N PRO A 417 -41.09 8.68 -2.37
CA PRO A 417 -40.83 8.23 -3.74
C PRO A 417 -39.36 8.46 -4.14
N GLY A 418 -38.73 7.45 -4.75
CA GLY A 418 -37.31 7.46 -5.13
C GLY A 418 -36.34 7.09 -4.00
N MET A 419 -36.84 6.85 -2.78
CA MET A 419 -36.02 6.39 -1.66
C MET A 419 -35.98 4.86 -1.62
N GLU A 420 -34.77 4.32 -1.48
CA GLU A 420 -34.51 2.91 -1.20
C GLU A 420 -33.99 2.75 0.23
N VAL A 421 -34.47 1.70 0.90
CA VAL A 421 -33.98 1.30 2.22
C VAL A 421 -32.88 0.27 2.03
N LEU A 422 -31.66 0.60 2.47
CA LEU A 422 -30.48 -0.25 2.31
C LEU A 422 -30.24 -1.12 3.53
N ALA A 423 -30.56 -0.61 4.72
CA ALA A 423 -30.49 -1.36 5.97
C ALA A 423 -31.60 -0.95 6.95
N VAL A 424 -32.01 -1.90 7.78
CA VAL A 424 -33.09 -1.72 8.77
C VAL A 424 -32.65 -2.08 10.18
N ALA A 425 -33.27 -1.45 11.18
CA ALA A 425 -33.19 -1.86 12.58
C ALA A 425 -34.06 -3.12 12.84
N ALA A 426 -34.08 -3.57 14.10
CA ALA A 426 -34.71 -4.83 14.50
C ALA A 426 -36.21 -4.93 14.20
N GLN A 427 -36.95 -3.82 14.19
CA GLN A 427 -38.40 -3.81 13.88
C GLN A 427 -38.68 -3.29 12.46
N ASP A 428 -37.70 -3.40 11.56
CA ASP A 428 -37.73 -2.95 10.16
C ASP A 428 -37.76 -1.43 9.95
N GLU A 429 -37.38 -0.63 10.95
CA GLU A 429 -37.19 0.81 10.78
C GLU A 429 -36.00 1.12 9.85
N PRO A 430 -36.12 2.04 8.87
CA PRO A 430 -35.01 2.36 7.97
C PRO A 430 -33.84 3.04 8.68
N GLY A 431 -32.68 2.37 8.74
CA GLY A 431 -31.47 2.87 9.41
C GLY A 431 -30.35 3.33 8.46
N ILE A 432 -30.34 2.83 7.23
CA ILE A 432 -29.52 3.37 6.13
C ILE A 432 -30.42 3.46 4.91
N VAL A 433 -30.51 4.65 4.33
CA VAL A 433 -31.33 4.90 3.13
C VAL A 433 -30.54 5.64 2.06
N GLN A 434 -30.97 5.48 0.82
CA GLN A 434 -30.54 6.31 -0.30
C GLN A 434 -31.75 6.88 -1.03
N LEU A 435 -31.68 8.14 -1.44
CA LEU A 435 -32.69 8.84 -2.21
C LEU A 435 -32.07 9.30 -3.52
N GLU A 436 -32.60 8.84 -4.64
CA GLU A 436 -32.25 9.37 -5.95
C GLU A 436 -32.83 10.78 -6.11
N VAL A 437 -31.99 11.72 -6.53
CA VAL A 437 -32.36 13.12 -6.72
C VAL A 437 -31.76 13.58 -8.04
N GLY A 438 -32.56 13.61 -9.10
CA GLY A 438 -32.08 13.88 -10.46
C GLY A 438 -31.03 12.84 -10.87
N GLU A 439 -29.84 13.29 -11.28
CA GLU A 439 -28.73 12.41 -11.67
C GLU A 439 -27.84 11.97 -10.49
N GLY A 440 -28.04 12.56 -9.31
CA GLY A 440 -27.24 12.29 -8.11
C GLY A 440 -28.00 11.51 -7.05
N LEU A 441 -27.43 11.48 -5.84
CA LEU A 441 -28.08 10.82 -4.70
C LEU A 441 -27.78 11.51 -3.37
N VAL A 442 -28.69 11.29 -2.44
CA VAL A 442 -28.55 11.62 -1.02
C VAL A 442 -28.59 10.32 -0.22
N VAL A 443 -27.56 10.04 0.57
CA VAL A 443 -27.51 8.92 1.51
C VAL A 443 -27.67 9.44 2.93
N ALA A 444 -28.38 8.70 3.77
CA ALA A 444 -28.55 9.06 5.17
C ALA A 444 -28.37 7.86 6.11
N ALA A 445 -27.61 8.08 7.19
CA ALA A 445 -27.45 7.15 8.31
C ALA A 445 -27.03 7.92 9.57
N ASP A 446 -27.28 7.37 10.75
CA ASP A 446 -26.89 8.00 12.04
C ASP A 446 -25.38 7.96 12.26
N VAL A 447 -24.73 9.12 12.35
CA VAL A 447 -23.28 9.20 12.57
C VAL A 447 -22.94 9.91 13.87
N LEU A 448 -23.68 10.96 14.26
CA LEU A 448 -23.26 11.74 15.43
C LEU A 448 -23.59 11.06 16.77
N SER A 449 -24.51 10.08 16.81
CA SER A 449 -24.74 9.30 18.06
C SER A 449 -23.62 8.29 18.36
N LEU A 450 -22.75 8.03 17.39
CA LEU A 450 -21.70 7.03 17.48
C LEU A 450 -20.39 7.66 17.98
N ARG A 451 -19.74 6.98 18.94
CA ARG A 451 -18.39 7.33 19.39
C ARG A 451 -17.33 7.07 18.32
N GLU A 452 -16.07 7.45 18.59
CA GLU A 452 -14.97 7.26 17.64
C GLU A 452 -14.70 5.77 17.32
N PRO A 453 -14.33 5.45 16.06
CA PRO A 453 -13.90 4.11 15.67
C PRO A 453 -12.56 3.78 16.31
N TYR A 454 -12.60 2.98 17.37
CA TYR A 454 -11.43 2.42 18.05
C TYR A 454 -11.43 0.90 17.86
N CYS A 455 -10.25 0.29 17.81
CA CYS A 455 -10.08 -1.14 17.52
C CYS A 455 -10.89 -2.08 18.44
N ARG A 456 -11.36 -1.61 19.61
CA ARG A 456 -12.23 -2.35 20.54
C ARG A 456 -13.69 -1.86 20.60
N ASN A 457 -14.03 -0.78 19.89
CA ASN A 457 -15.40 -0.24 19.84
C ASN A 457 -16.19 -0.94 18.72
N ILE A 458 -16.68 -2.15 18.98
CA ILE A 458 -17.47 -2.94 18.00
C ILE A 458 -18.68 -2.14 17.49
N ASP A 459 -19.32 -1.42 18.39
CA ASP A 459 -20.49 -0.55 18.19
C ASP A 459 -20.24 0.66 17.28
N ALA A 460 -18.98 1.04 17.03
CA ALA A 460 -18.65 2.21 16.22
C ALA A 460 -17.59 1.91 15.14
N TYR A 461 -17.18 0.66 14.99
CA TYR A 461 -16.08 0.26 14.11
C TYR A 461 -16.31 0.70 12.65
N TYR A 462 -17.57 0.68 12.20
CA TYR A 462 -17.99 1.02 10.85
C TYR A 462 -18.66 2.39 10.72
N LYS A 463 -18.49 3.28 11.72
CA LYS A 463 -19.13 4.61 11.77
C LYS A 463 -19.04 5.37 10.44
N TYR A 464 -17.84 5.44 9.85
CA TYR A 464 -17.57 6.23 8.64
C TYR A 464 -17.66 5.44 7.32
N THR A 465 -17.89 4.12 7.36
CA THR A 465 -17.95 3.30 6.12
C THR A 465 -19.04 3.76 5.16
N PRO A 466 -20.28 4.09 5.59
CA PRO A 466 -21.28 4.65 4.68
C PRO A 466 -20.85 6.00 4.07
N ILE A 467 -20.13 6.84 4.83
CA ILE A 467 -19.64 8.14 4.37
C ILE A 467 -18.58 7.95 3.26
N THR A 468 -17.56 7.12 3.49
CA THR A 468 -16.50 6.89 2.50
C THR A 468 -17.03 6.21 1.26
N ASN A 469 -17.95 5.25 1.43
CA ASN A 469 -18.61 4.56 0.33
C ASN A 469 -19.47 5.49 -0.54
N THR A 470 -20.02 6.57 0.02
CA THR A 470 -20.81 7.55 -0.71
C THR A 470 -19.95 8.62 -1.39
N LEU A 471 -18.98 9.20 -0.67
CA LEU A 471 -18.35 10.46 -1.07
C LEU A 471 -16.99 10.29 -1.74
N THR A 472 -16.22 9.24 -1.42
CA THR A 472 -14.80 9.19 -1.79
C THR A 472 -14.34 7.80 -2.26
N ASN A 473 -13.57 7.09 -1.43
CA ASN A 473 -12.90 5.84 -1.76
C ASN A 473 -13.66 4.69 -1.08
N PRO A 474 -14.63 4.05 -1.75
CA PRO A 474 -15.40 2.96 -1.18
C PRO A 474 -14.53 1.73 -0.91
N VAL A 475 -15.02 0.86 -0.01
CA VAL A 475 -14.53 -0.51 0.17
C VAL A 475 -14.53 -1.26 -1.17
N GLN A 476 -13.40 -1.87 -1.54
CA GLN A 476 -13.22 -2.49 -2.86
C GLN A 476 -13.31 -4.02 -2.82
N PHE A 477 -12.69 -4.61 -1.80
CA PHE A 477 -12.47 -6.04 -1.65
C PHE A 477 -12.93 -6.57 -0.29
N GLY A 478 -13.24 -5.66 0.65
CA GLY A 478 -13.70 -6.01 1.98
C GLY A 478 -14.93 -6.91 1.99
N ARG A 479 -14.93 -7.90 2.89
CA ARG A 479 -16.05 -8.81 3.16
C ARG A 479 -16.23 -8.97 4.66
N TYR A 480 -17.46 -8.81 5.12
CA TYR A 480 -17.84 -9.06 6.51
C TYR A 480 -18.09 -10.55 6.75
N PHE A 481 -17.54 -11.05 7.85
CA PHE A 481 -17.83 -12.37 8.38
C PHE A 481 -18.57 -12.21 9.72
N ALA A 482 -19.73 -12.87 9.84
CA ALA A 482 -20.60 -12.71 11.01
C ALA A 482 -20.04 -13.37 12.29
N ARG A 483 -19.06 -14.28 12.16
CA ARG A 483 -18.35 -14.89 13.28
C ARG A 483 -16.96 -15.36 12.85
N LYS A 484 -16.08 -15.61 13.82
CA LYS A 484 -14.87 -16.41 13.60
C LYS A 484 -15.25 -17.89 13.47
N PHE A 485 -14.77 -18.54 12.42
CA PHE A 485 -14.86 -19.98 12.19
C PHE A 485 -13.91 -20.78 13.10
N THR A 486 -14.25 -22.03 13.39
CA THR A 486 -13.23 -23.02 13.78
C THR A 486 -12.33 -23.35 12.59
N TYR A 487 -11.19 -24.01 12.80
CA TYR A 487 -10.31 -24.38 11.68
C TYR A 487 -11.03 -25.29 10.68
N ALA A 488 -11.78 -26.28 11.17
CA ALA A 488 -12.58 -27.17 10.33
C ALA A 488 -13.58 -26.40 9.46
N GLU A 489 -14.33 -25.48 10.05
CA GLU A 489 -15.26 -24.61 9.32
C GLU A 489 -14.54 -23.70 8.32
N PHE A 490 -13.35 -23.20 8.67
CA PHE A 490 -12.53 -22.39 7.77
C PHE A 490 -12.07 -23.21 6.55
N VAL A 491 -11.65 -24.46 6.77
CA VAL A 491 -11.30 -25.39 5.68
C VAL A 491 -12.51 -25.69 4.79
N ASP A 492 -13.71 -25.82 5.36
CA ASP A 492 -14.94 -25.96 4.56
C ASP A 492 -15.19 -24.72 3.70
N GLN A 493 -14.91 -23.51 4.20
CA GLN A 493 -14.96 -22.29 3.38
C GLN A 493 -13.89 -22.27 2.28
N MET A 494 -12.68 -22.76 2.55
CA MET A 494 -11.65 -22.89 1.52
C MET A 494 -12.09 -23.83 0.40
N LYS A 495 -12.69 -24.98 0.74
CA LYS A 495 -13.25 -25.93 -0.23
C LYS A 495 -14.39 -25.29 -1.02
N ALA A 496 -15.32 -24.60 -0.35
CA ALA A 496 -16.42 -23.91 -1.03
C ALA A 496 -15.93 -22.84 -2.03
N VAL A 497 -14.90 -22.07 -1.69
CA VAL A 497 -14.28 -21.11 -2.60
C VAL A 497 -13.61 -21.83 -3.78
N ALA A 498 -12.92 -22.94 -3.54
CA ALA A 498 -12.29 -23.73 -4.60
C ALA A 498 -13.33 -24.36 -5.55
N ASP A 499 -14.41 -24.92 -5.01
CA ASP A 499 -15.48 -25.55 -5.78
C ASP A 499 -16.25 -24.54 -6.65
N ALA A 500 -16.30 -23.27 -6.22
CA ALA A 500 -16.92 -22.19 -6.98
C ALA A 500 -16.13 -21.80 -8.25
N SER A 501 -14.87 -22.21 -8.40
CA SER A 501 -14.06 -21.88 -9.58
C SER A 501 -13.00 -22.93 -9.92
N PRO A 502 -13.02 -23.51 -11.15
CA PRO A 502 -12.01 -24.49 -11.56
C PRO A 502 -10.59 -23.91 -11.69
N LYS A 503 -10.42 -22.58 -11.56
CA LYS A 503 -9.11 -21.93 -11.52
C LYS A 503 -8.39 -22.12 -10.18
N ILE A 504 -9.10 -22.55 -9.14
CA ILE A 504 -8.58 -22.73 -7.80
C ILE A 504 -8.41 -24.23 -7.55
N ARG A 505 -7.21 -24.63 -7.11
CA ARG A 505 -6.92 -25.99 -6.66
C ARG A 505 -6.71 -25.99 -5.15
N PHE A 506 -7.61 -26.62 -4.42
CA PHE A 506 -7.43 -26.92 -2.99
C PHE A 506 -6.40 -28.04 -2.82
N ALA A 507 -5.55 -27.94 -1.81
CA ALA A 507 -4.60 -29.00 -1.45
C ALA A 507 -4.39 -29.07 0.08
N GLU A 508 -4.17 -30.29 0.57
CA GLU A 508 -3.63 -30.54 1.91
C GLU A 508 -2.11 -30.73 1.76
N GLU A 509 -1.33 -29.83 2.37
CA GLU A 509 0.13 -29.77 2.17
C GLU A 509 0.90 -30.68 3.14
N GLY A 510 0.29 -31.03 4.27
CA GLY A 510 0.85 -31.92 5.28
C GLY A 510 0.23 -31.71 6.67
N PRO A 511 0.59 -32.53 7.67
CA PRO A 511 0.03 -32.42 9.01
C PRO A 511 0.65 -31.28 9.82
N ALA A 512 -0.15 -30.64 10.67
CA ALA A 512 0.26 -29.79 11.78
C ALA A 512 0.64 -30.62 13.02
N SER A 513 1.13 -29.95 14.06
CA SER A 513 1.57 -30.56 15.32
C SER A 513 0.47 -31.33 16.08
N ASP A 514 -0.79 -30.98 15.88
CA ASP A 514 -1.97 -31.68 16.41
C ASP A 514 -2.60 -32.70 15.44
N GLY A 515 -1.97 -32.91 14.28
CA GLY A 515 -2.43 -33.82 13.24
C GLY A 515 -3.46 -33.24 12.26
N GLN A 516 -3.95 -32.01 12.46
CA GLN A 516 -4.82 -31.35 11.48
C GLN A 516 -4.07 -31.06 10.18
N PRO A 517 -4.69 -31.16 8.99
CA PRO A 517 -4.01 -30.85 7.74
C PRO A 517 -3.80 -29.33 7.60
N ILE A 518 -2.63 -28.91 7.17
CA ILE A 518 -2.37 -27.54 6.70
C ILE A 518 -2.84 -27.46 5.26
N CYS A 519 -3.77 -26.55 4.98
CA CYS A 519 -4.45 -26.46 3.70
C CYS A 519 -4.00 -25.25 2.88
N SER A 520 -4.05 -25.36 1.55
CA SER A 520 -3.74 -24.26 0.64
C SER A 520 -4.77 -24.10 -0.49
N LEU A 521 -4.82 -22.88 -1.05
CA LEU A 521 -5.53 -22.55 -2.28
C LEU A 521 -4.51 -22.14 -3.33
N ASN A 522 -4.50 -22.84 -4.47
CA ASN A 522 -3.49 -22.67 -5.51
C ASN A 522 -4.14 -22.18 -6.80
N LEU A 523 -3.56 -21.14 -7.40
CA LEU A 523 -4.01 -20.57 -8.67
C LEU A 523 -2.84 -20.40 -9.65
N GLY A 524 -3.19 -20.16 -10.91
CA GLY A 524 -2.22 -19.92 -11.97
C GLY A 524 -1.50 -21.19 -12.45
N THR A 525 -0.37 -20.96 -13.13
CA THR A 525 0.32 -21.97 -13.92
C THR A 525 1.49 -22.56 -13.15
N ALA A 526 1.44 -23.86 -12.86
CA ALA A 526 2.49 -24.54 -12.10
C ALA A 526 3.88 -24.39 -12.77
N GLY A 527 4.90 -24.15 -11.96
CA GLY A 527 6.30 -24.01 -12.40
C GLY A 527 6.66 -22.61 -12.91
N LYS A 528 5.70 -21.69 -13.03
CA LYS A 528 5.96 -20.26 -13.23
C LYS A 528 6.45 -19.61 -11.93
N PRO A 529 6.99 -18.38 -11.95
CA PRO A 529 7.35 -17.65 -10.74
C PRO A 529 6.22 -17.71 -9.70
N LEU A 530 6.55 -18.24 -8.52
CA LEU A 530 5.61 -18.53 -7.45
C LEU A 530 5.57 -17.37 -6.46
N TYR A 531 4.36 -16.86 -6.24
CA TYR A 531 4.03 -16.00 -5.10
C TYR A 531 3.45 -16.86 -3.99
N PHE A 532 4.07 -16.80 -2.81
CA PHE A 532 3.62 -17.52 -1.64
C PHE A 532 3.06 -16.54 -0.61
N PHE A 533 1.75 -16.63 -0.36
CA PHE A 533 1.05 -15.84 0.63
C PHE A 533 0.66 -16.71 1.81
N TYR A 534 0.96 -16.28 3.03
CA TYR A 534 0.48 -16.97 4.23
C TYR A 534 0.17 -16.02 5.38
N ALA A 535 -0.60 -16.52 6.34
CA ALA A 535 -0.91 -15.81 7.57
C ALA A 535 -1.01 -16.80 8.74
N ALA A 536 -1.18 -16.24 9.94
CA ALA A 536 -1.41 -16.97 11.18
C ALA A 536 -0.34 -18.05 11.46
N ALA A 537 0.94 -17.72 11.24
CA ALA A 537 2.03 -18.46 11.88
C ALA A 537 1.92 -18.35 13.41
N HIS A 538 1.44 -17.19 13.89
CA HIS A 538 0.86 -17.07 15.22
C HIS A 538 -0.66 -17.24 15.13
N GLY A 539 -1.22 -18.26 15.79
CA GLY A 539 -2.64 -18.58 15.66
C GLY A 539 -3.61 -17.52 16.21
N SER A 540 -3.16 -16.68 17.13
CA SER A 540 -3.93 -15.54 17.64
C SER A 540 -4.09 -14.38 16.63
N GLU A 541 -3.33 -14.40 15.54
CA GLU A 541 -3.23 -13.32 14.54
C GLU A 541 -3.90 -13.76 13.23
N TRP A 542 -5.20 -13.97 13.31
CA TRP A 542 -5.94 -14.81 12.37
C TRP A 542 -6.68 -14.04 11.26
N GLU A 543 -6.91 -12.75 11.48
CA GLU A 543 -7.73 -11.90 10.64
C GLU A 543 -7.22 -11.81 9.19
N PRO A 544 -5.89 -11.68 8.93
CA PRO A 544 -5.39 -11.66 7.56
C PRO A 544 -5.66 -12.97 6.80
N GLY A 545 -5.83 -14.10 7.51
CA GLY A 545 -6.22 -15.38 6.90
C GLY A 545 -7.56 -15.28 6.17
N TYR A 546 -8.53 -14.51 6.68
CA TYR A 546 -9.80 -14.26 5.99
C TYR A 546 -9.61 -13.40 4.75
N GLY A 547 -8.68 -12.44 4.80
CA GLY A 547 -8.28 -11.66 3.62
C GLY A 547 -7.68 -12.54 2.53
N LEU A 548 -6.82 -13.49 2.90
CA LEU A 548 -6.23 -14.46 1.98
C LEU A 548 -7.27 -15.42 1.37
N LEU A 549 -8.29 -15.82 2.14
CA LEU A 549 -9.44 -16.55 1.61
C LEU A 549 -10.20 -15.71 0.56
N CYS A 550 -10.43 -14.42 0.83
CA CYS A 550 -11.09 -13.52 -0.11
C CYS A 550 -10.25 -13.30 -1.38
N LEU A 551 -8.93 -13.13 -1.23
CA LEU A 551 -7.99 -12.96 -2.34
C LEU A 551 -8.07 -14.10 -3.35
N ALA A 552 -8.14 -15.36 -2.89
CA ALA A 552 -8.24 -16.52 -3.77
C ALA A 552 -9.47 -16.45 -4.70
N GLY A 553 -10.64 -16.12 -4.13
CA GLY A 553 -11.87 -15.92 -4.90
C GLY A 553 -11.75 -14.75 -5.89
N LEU A 554 -11.24 -13.61 -5.44
CA LEU A 554 -11.09 -12.41 -6.27
C LEU A 554 -10.10 -12.60 -7.43
N LEU A 555 -8.99 -13.33 -7.22
CA LEU A 555 -8.06 -13.71 -8.28
C LEU A 555 -8.75 -14.59 -9.33
N ALA A 556 -9.53 -15.57 -8.90
CA ALA A 556 -10.27 -16.45 -9.79
C ALA A 556 -11.35 -15.71 -10.61
N GLU A 557 -12.03 -14.75 -9.99
CA GLU A 557 -12.98 -13.82 -10.62
C GLU A 557 -12.31 -12.84 -11.60
N GLY A 558 -10.98 -12.74 -11.59
CA GLY A 558 -10.22 -11.84 -12.47
C GLY A 558 -10.18 -10.38 -11.98
N ARG A 559 -10.51 -10.13 -10.71
CA ARG A 559 -10.52 -8.77 -10.10
C ARG A 559 -9.13 -8.12 -9.99
N PHE A 560 -8.08 -8.88 -10.27
CA PHE A 560 -6.67 -8.47 -10.25
C PHE A 560 -6.00 -8.63 -11.62
N ALA A 561 -6.76 -8.90 -12.69
CA ALA A 561 -6.20 -9.17 -14.02
C ALA A 561 -5.44 -7.99 -14.63
N ASP A 562 -5.60 -6.78 -14.07
CA ASP A 562 -4.87 -5.58 -14.44
C ASP A 562 -3.48 -5.48 -13.81
N VAL A 563 -3.18 -6.27 -12.78
CA VAL A 563 -1.88 -6.28 -12.08
C VAL A 563 -1.17 -7.62 -12.11
N VAL A 564 -1.88 -8.72 -12.39
CA VAL A 564 -1.29 -10.05 -12.46
C VAL A 564 -1.94 -10.92 -13.54
N ASP A 565 -1.11 -11.54 -14.38
CA ASP A 565 -1.51 -12.57 -15.33
C ASP A 565 -1.25 -13.97 -14.73
N LEU A 566 -2.32 -14.67 -14.34
CA LEU A 566 -2.26 -16.03 -13.80
C LEU A 566 -1.70 -17.08 -14.81
N GLY A 567 -1.59 -16.73 -16.09
CA GLY A 567 -0.85 -17.52 -17.08
C GLY A 567 0.67 -17.42 -16.97
N GLN A 568 1.18 -16.37 -16.33
CA GLN A 568 2.62 -16.12 -16.16
C GLN A 568 3.14 -16.35 -14.75
N VAL A 569 2.26 -16.59 -13.78
CA VAL A 569 2.62 -16.78 -12.38
C VAL A 569 1.97 -18.03 -11.79
N GLU A 570 2.55 -18.52 -10.71
CA GLU A 570 1.91 -19.46 -9.80
C GLU A 570 1.60 -18.71 -8.50
N VAL A 571 0.44 -18.96 -7.90
CA VAL A 571 0.05 -18.38 -6.61
C VAL A 571 -0.31 -19.51 -5.67
N LYS A 572 0.35 -19.58 -4.51
CA LYS A 572 0.01 -20.49 -3.41
C LYS A 572 -0.37 -19.65 -2.20
N ILE A 573 -1.55 -19.92 -1.64
CA ILE A 573 -2.09 -19.23 -0.48
C ILE A 573 -2.28 -20.27 0.64
N VAL A 574 -1.62 -20.09 1.78
CA VAL A 574 -1.85 -20.86 3.02
C VAL A 574 -2.46 -19.90 4.04
N PRO A 575 -3.80 -19.78 4.11
CA PRO A 575 -4.44 -18.75 4.93
C PRO A 575 -4.15 -18.88 6.43
N LEU A 576 -3.94 -20.11 6.92
CA LEU A 576 -3.70 -20.41 8.32
C LEU A 576 -2.58 -21.46 8.43
N LEU A 577 -1.36 -21.01 8.77
CA LEU A 577 -0.21 -21.90 8.93
C LEU A 577 -0.23 -22.69 10.25
N ASN A 578 -0.88 -22.15 11.30
CA ASN A 578 -0.96 -22.75 12.63
C ASN A 578 -2.43 -23.10 13.01
N PRO A 579 -2.98 -24.25 12.56
CA PRO A 579 -4.35 -24.66 12.85
C PRO A 579 -4.66 -24.72 14.34
N SER A 580 -3.81 -25.43 15.10
CA SER A 580 -3.94 -25.62 16.55
C SER A 580 -3.94 -24.29 17.32
N GLY A 581 -2.98 -23.41 17.02
CA GLY A 581 -2.93 -22.06 17.58
C GLY A 581 -4.16 -21.23 17.19
N TYR A 582 -4.66 -21.36 15.96
CA TYR A 582 -5.84 -20.61 15.48
C TYR A 582 -7.11 -20.95 16.27
N ASP A 583 -7.35 -22.24 16.52
CA ASP A 583 -8.50 -22.68 17.31
C ASP A 583 -8.33 -22.31 18.79
N ALA A 584 -7.11 -22.43 19.32
CA ALA A 584 -6.80 -22.06 20.70
C ALA A 584 -6.64 -20.54 20.92
N ARG A 585 -6.71 -19.72 19.86
CA ARG A 585 -6.36 -18.28 19.85
C ARG A 585 -5.03 -17.98 20.54
N ARG A 586 -4.03 -18.81 20.24
CA ARG A 586 -2.70 -18.76 20.85
C ARG A 586 -1.65 -18.45 19.80
N ARG A 587 -0.59 -17.76 20.21
CA ARG A 587 0.61 -17.51 19.41
C ARG A 587 1.29 -18.79 18.97
N GLN A 588 1.55 -19.71 19.91
CA GLN A 588 2.29 -20.95 19.67
C GLN A 588 1.43 -22.04 19.02
N ASN A 589 2.08 -23.04 18.41
CA ASN A 589 1.44 -24.28 17.95
C ASN A 589 1.10 -25.24 19.12
N ALA A 590 0.68 -26.46 18.83
CA ALA A 590 0.27 -27.44 19.84
C ALA A 590 1.43 -27.90 20.74
N ASN A 591 2.66 -27.83 20.25
CA ASN A 591 3.88 -28.15 21.00
C ASN A 591 4.40 -26.97 21.84
N GLY A 592 3.70 -25.82 21.84
CA GLY A 592 4.15 -24.62 22.54
C GLY A 592 5.32 -23.91 21.85
N VAL A 593 5.56 -24.17 20.56
CA VAL A 593 6.61 -23.50 19.77
C VAL A 593 6.04 -22.28 19.04
N ASP A 594 6.77 -21.17 19.09
CA ASP A 594 6.54 -20.02 18.22
C ASP A 594 7.04 -20.37 16.81
N LEU A 595 6.10 -20.58 15.88
CA LEU A 595 6.45 -20.94 14.50
C LEU A 595 7.28 -19.86 13.82
N ASN A 596 7.10 -18.58 14.14
CA ASN A 596 7.92 -17.51 13.56
C ASN A 596 9.26 -17.32 14.31
N ARG A 597 9.70 -18.36 15.03
CA ARG A 597 11.07 -18.55 15.52
C ARG A 597 11.70 -19.86 15.02
N GLN A 598 11.03 -20.59 14.11
CA GLN A 598 11.53 -21.83 13.52
C GLN A 598 12.42 -21.62 12.28
N GLY A 599 12.67 -20.37 11.85
CA GLY A 599 13.57 -20.08 10.74
C GLY A 599 15.03 -20.42 11.07
N GLU A 600 15.84 -20.68 10.03
CA GLU A 600 17.25 -21.09 10.22
C GLU A 600 18.18 -19.91 10.55
N PHE A 601 17.86 -18.72 10.03
CA PHE A 601 18.70 -17.53 10.18
C PHE A 601 18.84 -17.14 11.65
N GLU A 602 20.08 -17.11 12.15
CA GLU A 602 20.41 -16.72 13.53
C GLU A 602 19.74 -17.59 14.63
N TRP A 603 19.21 -18.76 14.28
CA TRP A 603 18.47 -19.61 15.23
C TRP A 603 19.31 -20.04 16.45
N GLU A 604 20.56 -20.46 16.23
CA GLU A 604 21.52 -20.85 17.29
C GLU A 604 21.75 -19.71 18.30
N ARG A 605 21.86 -18.48 17.81
CA ARG A 605 22.17 -17.29 18.61
C ARG A 605 20.94 -16.69 19.29
N PHE A 606 19.75 -16.94 18.76
CA PHE A 606 18.51 -16.40 19.30
C PHE A 606 18.22 -16.98 20.69
N GLN A 607 18.06 -16.08 21.66
CA GLN A 607 17.55 -16.35 23.00
C GLN A 607 16.27 -15.54 23.18
N GLY A 608 15.21 -16.22 23.57
CA GLY A 608 13.92 -15.59 23.82
C GLY A 608 13.77 -15.12 25.26
N ARG A 609 12.53 -14.83 25.63
CA ARG A 609 12.16 -14.39 26.97
C ARG A 609 11.52 -15.55 27.74
N ASP A 610 12.04 -15.81 28.95
CA ASP A 610 11.28 -16.50 30.00
C ASP A 610 10.10 -15.60 30.39
N SER A 611 8.94 -15.91 29.84
CA SER A 611 7.75 -15.07 29.87
C SER A 611 6.80 -15.42 31.02
N ASN A 612 7.01 -16.58 31.64
CA ASN A 612 6.27 -17.03 32.82
C ASN A 612 7.05 -16.80 34.13
N GLU A 613 8.30 -16.33 34.03
CA GLU A 613 9.19 -15.99 35.15
C GLU A 613 9.55 -17.20 36.03
N ASN A 614 9.61 -18.40 35.45
CA ASN A 614 9.93 -19.65 36.15
C ASN A 614 11.44 -19.98 36.21
N GLY A 615 12.28 -19.16 35.58
CA GLY A 615 13.73 -19.31 35.49
C GLY A 615 14.22 -20.10 34.28
N THR A 616 13.31 -20.52 33.39
CA THR A 616 13.63 -21.31 32.18
C THR A 616 12.89 -20.79 30.96
N TRP A 617 13.58 -20.74 29.82
CA TRP A 617 12.95 -20.47 28.53
C TRP A 617 12.62 -21.80 27.85
N GLU A 618 11.33 -22.14 27.77
CA GLU A 618 10.83 -23.46 27.37
C GLU A 618 9.49 -23.38 26.60
N ALA A 619 8.90 -24.54 26.29
CA ALA A 619 7.63 -24.61 25.57
C ALA A 619 6.54 -23.75 26.21
N PHE A 620 5.78 -23.06 25.36
CA PHE A 620 4.74 -22.07 25.70
C PHE A 620 5.25 -20.70 26.17
N ASP A 621 6.55 -20.49 26.30
CA ASP A 621 7.07 -19.12 26.37
C ASP A 621 6.75 -18.33 25.10
N TYR A 622 6.65 -17.00 25.27
CA TYR A 622 6.19 -16.08 24.23
C TYR A 622 6.88 -16.31 22.87
N ASP A 623 8.19 -16.52 22.86
CA ASP A 623 9.01 -16.69 21.66
C ASP A 623 9.88 -17.95 21.71
N TRP A 624 9.41 -19.01 22.38
CA TRP A 624 10.11 -20.30 22.41
C TRP A 624 10.33 -20.84 20.99
N LYS A 625 11.61 -20.99 20.62
CA LYS A 625 12.03 -21.33 19.25
C LYS A 625 12.01 -22.82 18.92
N GLY A 626 11.65 -23.70 19.86
CA GLY A 626 11.80 -25.14 19.73
C GLY A 626 13.23 -25.64 19.98
N THR A 627 13.49 -26.91 19.71
CA THR A 627 14.80 -27.57 19.98
C THR A 627 15.74 -27.61 18.77
N ALA A 628 15.23 -27.32 17.57
CA ALA A 628 16.00 -27.16 16.33
C ALA A 628 15.18 -26.33 15.31
N PRO A 629 15.82 -25.69 14.32
CA PRO A 629 15.11 -24.96 13.28
C PRO A 629 14.36 -25.91 12.33
N LEU A 630 13.23 -25.47 11.80
CA LEU A 630 12.40 -26.17 10.81
C LEU A 630 12.04 -27.63 11.19
N THR A 631 11.85 -27.93 12.47
CA THR A 631 11.48 -29.27 12.94
C THR A 631 10.00 -29.44 13.25
N GLU A 632 9.29 -28.36 13.56
CA GLU A 632 7.84 -28.41 13.77
C GLU A 632 7.12 -28.89 12.50
N PRO A 633 6.06 -29.72 12.60
CA PRO A 633 5.33 -30.20 11.44
C PRO A 633 4.87 -29.06 10.51
N GLU A 634 4.39 -27.94 11.07
CA GLU A 634 4.02 -26.75 10.32
C GLU A 634 5.22 -26.12 9.61
N ALA A 635 6.37 -26.04 10.28
CA ALA A 635 7.60 -25.50 9.70
C ALA A 635 8.17 -26.41 8.59
N LYS A 636 7.95 -27.74 8.67
CA LYS A 636 8.31 -28.69 7.60
C LYS A 636 7.43 -28.50 6.36
N VAL A 637 6.13 -28.29 6.54
CA VAL A 637 5.22 -27.94 5.43
C VAL A 637 5.64 -26.62 4.81
N TYR A 638 5.90 -25.59 5.63
CA TYR A 638 6.43 -24.32 5.17
C TYR A 638 7.71 -24.48 4.36
N ARG A 639 8.67 -25.25 4.89
CA ARG A 639 9.97 -25.52 4.27
C ARG A 639 9.81 -26.13 2.88
N SER A 640 8.91 -27.09 2.70
CA SER A 640 8.69 -27.74 1.40
C SER A 640 8.25 -26.74 0.31
N ILE A 641 7.52 -25.70 0.70
CA ILE A 641 7.13 -24.58 -0.18
C ILE A 641 8.30 -23.61 -0.37
N ALA A 642 9.01 -23.26 0.70
CA ALA A 642 10.14 -22.33 0.71
C ALA A 642 11.35 -22.81 -0.14
N GLU A 643 11.52 -24.13 -0.24
CA GLU A 643 12.59 -24.77 -1.01
C GLU A 643 12.26 -24.95 -2.50
N ARG A 644 11.03 -24.61 -2.94
CA ARG A 644 10.67 -24.69 -4.36
C ARG A 644 11.56 -23.79 -5.20
N GLU A 645 12.13 -24.34 -6.27
CA GLU A 645 13.02 -23.61 -7.18
C GLU A 645 12.33 -22.39 -7.81
N ASN A 646 11.04 -22.51 -8.11
CA ASN A 646 10.26 -21.44 -8.74
C ASN A 646 9.72 -20.40 -7.74
N LEU A 647 9.96 -20.53 -6.43
CA LEU A 647 9.59 -19.49 -5.46
C LEU A 647 10.26 -18.17 -5.83
N TYR A 648 9.45 -17.13 -5.99
CA TYR A 648 9.89 -15.80 -6.42
C TYR A 648 9.73 -14.76 -5.31
N CYS A 649 8.54 -14.69 -4.71
CA CYS A 649 8.22 -13.73 -3.67
C CYS A 649 7.35 -14.34 -2.58
N VAL A 650 7.64 -14.01 -1.31
CA VAL A 650 6.82 -14.38 -0.16
C VAL A 650 6.16 -13.14 0.45
N LEU A 651 4.91 -13.26 0.87
CA LEU A 651 4.24 -12.26 1.69
C LEU A 651 3.64 -12.95 2.92
N ASP A 652 4.16 -12.57 4.07
CA ASP A 652 3.78 -13.08 5.39
C ASP A 652 2.89 -12.05 6.09
N PHE A 653 1.70 -12.46 6.53
CA PHE A 653 0.83 -11.60 7.34
C PHE A 653 0.85 -12.02 8.81
N HIS A 654 1.15 -11.02 9.63
CA HIS A 654 1.14 -11.06 11.08
C HIS A 654 0.22 -9.97 11.62
N GLY A 655 0.07 -9.92 12.94
CA GLY A 655 -0.51 -8.77 13.59
C GLY A 655 -0.26 -8.71 15.08
N ASN A 656 -0.49 -7.54 15.69
CA ASN A 656 -0.29 -7.39 17.12
C ASN A 656 -1.62 -7.35 17.88
N THR A 657 -1.84 -8.34 18.75
CA THR A 657 -3.02 -8.46 19.62
C THR A 657 -3.16 -7.34 20.65
N SER A 658 -2.06 -6.68 21.00
CA SER A 658 -2.07 -5.48 21.86
C SER A 658 -2.54 -4.23 21.13
N ALA A 659 -2.73 -4.31 19.82
CA ALA A 659 -2.93 -3.18 18.92
C ALA A 659 -1.77 -2.17 18.86
N THR A 660 -0.62 -2.45 19.50
CA THR A 660 0.58 -1.60 19.45
C THR A 660 1.49 -1.99 18.29
N SER A 661 2.20 -1.03 17.69
CA SER A 661 3.19 -1.30 16.63
C SER A 661 2.65 -2.05 15.39
N ASN A 662 1.39 -1.85 15.01
CA ASN A 662 0.85 -2.36 13.74
C ASN A 662 1.16 -1.42 12.58
N LYS A 663 0.60 -1.72 11.40
CA LYS A 663 0.71 -0.89 10.19
C LYS A 663 2.15 -0.79 9.71
N LEU A 664 2.92 -1.86 9.82
CA LEU A 664 4.32 -1.87 9.39
C LEU A 664 4.66 -3.10 8.57
N ALA A 665 5.64 -2.93 7.69
CA ALA A 665 6.28 -3.99 6.94
C ALA A 665 7.70 -4.22 7.48
N VAL A 666 8.06 -5.49 7.62
CA VAL A 666 9.39 -5.95 8.05
C VAL A 666 10.06 -6.67 6.89
N LEU A 667 11.27 -6.23 6.55
CA LEU A 667 12.09 -6.86 5.52
C LEU A 667 12.81 -8.10 6.08
N PRO A 668 12.88 -9.21 5.33
CA PRO A 668 13.71 -10.35 5.69
C PRO A 668 15.19 -9.95 5.66
N ALA A 669 15.98 -10.52 6.57
CA ALA A 669 17.42 -10.27 6.66
C ALA A 669 18.22 -10.94 5.52
N THR A 670 17.64 -11.97 4.90
CA THR A 670 18.27 -12.81 3.88
C THR A 670 17.77 -12.51 2.45
N ALA A 671 16.87 -11.54 2.31
CA ALA A 671 16.32 -11.14 1.02
C ALA A 671 17.39 -10.53 0.10
N ARG A 672 17.06 -10.42 -1.18
CA ARG A 672 17.91 -9.70 -2.15
C ARG A 672 18.13 -8.26 -1.70
N ALA A 673 19.28 -7.71 -2.05
CA ALA A 673 19.67 -6.35 -1.67
C ALA A 673 18.65 -5.28 -2.11
N ASP A 674 18.00 -5.48 -3.27
CA ASP A 674 17.00 -4.57 -3.85
C ASP A 674 15.57 -4.78 -3.30
N ASN A 675 15.35 -5.71 -2.38
CA ASN A 675 14.03 -5.99 -1.81
C ASN A 675 13.42 -4.79 -1.07
N GLY A 676 14.27 -3.97 -0.42
CA GLY A 676 13.82 -2.76 0.28
C GLY A 676 13.16 -1.73 -0.64
N ILE A 677 13.69 -1.54 -1.85
CA ILE A 677 13.09 -0.64 -2.87
C ILE A 677 11.66 -1.10 -3.19
N ARG A 678 11.51 -2.40 -3.48
CA ARG A 678 10.22 -2.98 -3.86
C ARG A 678 9.21 -2.92 -2.72
N ALA A 679 9.65 -3.11 -1.47
CA ALA A 679 8.77 -2.99 -0.32
C ALA A 679 8.27 -1.55 -0.10
N THR A 680 9.15 -0.55 -0.25
CA THR A 680 8.73 0.86 -0.21
C THR A 680 7.77 1.19 -1.36
N ARG A 681 8.02 0.64 -2.55
CA ARG A 681 7.10 0.80 -3.68
C ARG A 681 5.73 0.19 -3.40
N LEU A 682 5.68 -1.01 -2.83
CA LEU A 682 4.44 -1.66 -2.38
C LEU A 682 3.69 -0.76 -1.41
N GLN A 683 4.36 -0.22 -0.38
CA GLN A 683 3.74 0.68 0.59
C GLN A 683 3.12 1.90 -0.10
N GLN A 684 3.85 2.55 -1.01
CA GLN A 684 3.35 3.71 -1.75
C GLN A 684 2.09 3.39 -2.57
N ILE A 685 2.11 2.26 -3.30
CA ILE A 685 0.97 1.81 -4.12
C ILE A 685 -0.24 1.51 -3.21
N ALA A 686 -0.04 0.72 -2.16
CA ALA A 686 -1.10 0.34 -1.23
C ALA A 686 -1.71 1.58 -0.55
N ASN A 687 -0.89 2.50 -0.04
CA ASN A 687 -1.37 3.69 0.65
C ASN A 687 -2.10 4.64 -0.29
N ALA A 688 -1.62 4.83 -1.53
CA ALA A 688 -2.33 5.63 -2.53
C ALA A 688 -3.74 5.08 -2.81
N ARG A 689 -3.90 3.74 -2.76
CA ARG A 689 -5.18 3.07 -2.97
C ARG A 689 -6.06 3.06 -1.74
N LEU A 690 -5.50 3.00 -0.53
CA LEU A 690 -6.25 2.94 0.74
C LEU A 690 -6.63 4.32 1.31
N ARG A 691 -5.96 5.39 0.89
CA ARG A 691 -6.21 6.77 1.35
C ARG A 691 -7.69 7.16 1.25
N GLY A 692 -8.23 7.70 2.33
CA GLY A 692 -9.63 8.14 2.44
C GLY A 692 -10.67 7.02 2.54
N ARG A 693 -10.28 5.77 2.80
CA ARG A 693 -11.22 4.62 2.85
C ARG A 693 -11.61 4.17 4.25
N HIS A 694 -10.61 3.94 5.10
CA HIS A 694 -10.78 3.39 6.44
C HIS A 694 -10.18 4.32 7.48
N LEU A 695 -10.89 4.52 8.58
CA LEU A 695 -10.43 5.30 9.73
C LEU A 695 -10.52 4.43 10.98
N LEU A 696 -9.43 4.32 11.74
CA LEU A 696 -9.39 3.51 12.95
C LEU A 696 -8.35 4.05 13.93
N ARG A 697 -8.74 4.20 15.19
CA ARG A 697 -7.81 4.43 16.31
C ARG A 697 -7.31 3.10 16.89
N GLN A 698 -6.01 3.02 17.14
CA GLN A 698 -5.36 1.87 17.78
C GLN A 698 -4.62 2.30 19.05
N GLU A 699 -4.03 1.37 19.81
CA GLU A 699 -3.15 1.74 20.92
C GLU A 699 -1.71 1.97 20.41
N PRO A 700 -0.96 2.97 20.89
CA PRO A 700 -1.32 4.01 21.86
C PRO A 700 -1.80 5.32 21.20
N GLU A 701 -2.52 5.25 20.07
CA GLU A 701 -2.93 6.44 19.31
C GLU A 701 -3.99 7.25 20.07
N GLU A 702 -3.73 8.55 20.23
CA GLU A 702 -4.65 9.48 20.90
C GLU A 702 -5.84 9.89 20.02
N ILE A 703 -5.67 9.83 18.71
CA ILE A 703 -6.67 10.19 17.70
C ILE A 703 -6.79 9.11 16.64
N CYS A 704 -7.94 9.06 15.96
CA CYS A 704 -8.12 8.22 14.79
C CYS A 704 -7.12 8.57 13.69
N LYS A 705 -6.65 7.56 12.95
CA LYS A 705 -5.86 7.74 11.74
C LYS A 705 -6.47 7.00 10.57
N GLN A 706 -6.14 7.43 9.36
CA GLN A 706 -6.37 6.60 8.19
C GLN A 706 -5.62 5.28 8.34
N TYR A 707 -6.27 4.16 8.00
CA TYR A 707 -5.63 2.85 8.10
C TYR A 707 -4.74 2.60 6.87
N LEU A 708 -3.48 3.03 6.98
CA LEU A 708 -2.43 2.91 5.96
C LEU A 708 -1.29 2.02 6.47
N LEU A 709 -0.44 1.53 5.56
CA LEU A 709 0.83 0.90 5.93
C LEU A 709 1.83 2.02 6.22
N GLU A 710 2.07 2.34 7.50
CA GLU A 710 2.82 3.52 7.93
C GLU A 710 4.34 3.37 7.75
N ARG A 711 4.90 2.18 7.96
CA ARG A 711 6.36 1.99 7.98
C ARG A 711 6.82 0.78 7.16
N VAL A 712 8.01 0.90 6.57
CA VAL A 712 8.80 -0.22 6.08
C VAL A 712 10.12 -0.19 6.84
N GLN A 713 10.54 -1.30 7.44
CA GLN A 713 11.76 -1.36 8.23
C GLN A 713 12.51 -2.68 8.02
N GLN A 714 13.81 -2.64 8.29
CA GLN A 714 14.64 -3.85 8.26
C GLN A 714 14.31 -4.75 9.47
N GLY A 715 14.17 -6.06 9.23
CA GLY A 715 14.05 -7.04 10.30
C GLY A 715 15.35 -7.21 11.08
N GLY A 716 15.24 -7.56 12.36
CA GLY A 716 16.39 -7.82 13.23
C GLY A 716 17.02 -9.20 13.02
N ARG A 717 17.95 -9.56 13.91
CA ARG A 717 18.59 -10.89 14.00
C ARG A 717 17.65 -11.92 14.66
N THR A 718 16.47 -12.10 14.06
CA THR A 718 15.43 -13.00 14.59
C THR A 718 15.18 -14.13 13.60
N PRO A 719 15.00 -15.39 14.07
CA PRO A 719 14.77 -16.56 13.22
C PRO A 719 13.36 -16.63 12.64
N PHE A 720 12.94 -15.58 11.94
CA PHE A 720 11.66 -15.55 11.23
C PHE A 720 11.62 -16.59 10.10
N LEU A 721 10.46 -17.23 9.89
CA LEU A 721 10.27 -18.18 8.79
C LEU A 721 10.51 -17.52 7.42
N MET A 722 10.08 -16.26 7.25
CA MET A 722 10.29 -15.51 6.00
C MET A 722 11.77 -15.40 5.59
N ASN A 723 12.73 -15.49 6.53
CA ASN A 723 14.15 -15.48 6.17
C ASN A 723 14.55 -16.73 5.38
N ASN A 724 13.83 -17.85 5.51
CA ASN A 724 14.10 -19.06 4.72
C ASN A 724 13.55 -18.93 3.30
N SER A 725 12.30 -18.49 3.15
CA SER A 725 11.65 -18.36 1.85
C SER A 725 12.18 -17.19 1.03
N ALA A 726 12.52 -16.07 1.67
CA ALA A 726 13.07 -14.89 1.01
C ALA A 726 14.58 -14.99 0.73
N LYS A 727 15.28 -16.05 1.17
CA LYS A 727 16.74 -16.18 0.99
C LYS A 727 17.14 -16.01 -0.47
N ASN A 728 17.88 -14.95 -0.78
CA ASN A 728 18.27 -14.54 -2.16
C ASN A 728 17.09 -14.34 -3.12
N ARG A 729 15.89 -14.10 -2.58
CA ARG A 729 14.63 -13.85 -3.29
C ARG A 729 13.97 -12.59 -2.72
N TYR A 730 12.69 -12.39 -3.01
CA TYR A 730 11.92 -11.26 -2.52
C TYR A 730 10.93 -11.68 -1.44
N GLY A 731 10.55 -10.71 -0.62
CA GLY A 731 9.42 -10.86 0.27
C GLY A 731 9.46 -9.91 1.46
N LEU A 732 8.41 -9.97 2.25
CA LEU A 732 8.24 -9.16 3.44
C LEU A 732 7.19 -9.77 4.35
N LEU A 733 7.27 -9.39 5.61
CA LEU A 733 6.22 -9.58 6.60
C LEU A 733 5.46 -8.28 6.76
N ILE A 734 4.14 -8.34 6.92
CA ILE A 734 3.30 -7.18 7.24
C ILE A 734 2.54 -7.44 8.54
N GLU A 735 2.66 -6.52 9.49
CA GLU A 735 1.88 -6.52 10.73
C GLU A 735 0.65 -5.61 10.60
N LEU A 736 -0.53 -6.21 10.69
CA LEU A 736 -1.82 -5.53 10.74
C LEU A 736 -2.40 -5.59 12.15
N THR A 737 -3.37 -4.73 12.48
CA THR A 737 -4.13 -4.89 13.73
C THR A 737 -4.78 -6.25 13.76
N ALA A 738 -4.62 -6.98 14.86
CA ALA A 738 -5.13 -8.34 14.99
C ALA A 738 -5.55 -8.62 16.43
N GLY A 739 -5.97 -9.84 16.71
CA GLY A 739 -6.36 -10.27 18.06
C GLY A 739 -7.75 -9.81 18.47
N TYR A 740 -8.64 -9.59 17.50
CA TYR A 740 -10.02 -9.28 17.79
C TYR A 740 -10.70 -10.46 18.51
N PRO A 741 -11.52 -10.17 19.53
CA PRO A 741 -12.27 -11.22 20.21
C PRO A 741 -13.25 -11.93 19.27
N SER A 742 -13.70 -11.29 18.18
CA SER A 742 -14.52 -11.90 17.13
C SER A 742 -14.32 -11.19 15.79
N SER A 743 -15.16 -11.44 14.79
CA SER A 743 -14.93 -11.03 13.38
C SER A 743 -15.46 -9.65 13.00
N TYR A 744 -15.77 -8.80 13.98
CA TYR A 744 -16.31 -7.47 13.71
C TYR A 744 -15.41 -6.61 12.84
N GLY A 745 -14.08 -6.77 12.84
CA GLY A 745 -13.16 -5.96 12.01
C GLY A 745 -12.92 -6.47 10.59
N THR A 746 -13.62 -7.54 10.17
CA THR A 746 -13.24 -8.30 8.95
C THR A 746 -13.39 -7.54 7.64
N VAL A 747 -14.30 -6.57 7.50
CA VAL A 747 -14.38 -5.76 6.26
C VAL A 747 -13.08 -5.00 6.04
N LEU A 748 -12.56 -4.33 7.07
CA LEU A 748 -11.29 -3.61 6.99
C LEU A 748 -10.14 -4.60 6.73
N GLN A 749 -10.07 -5.69 7.49
CA GLN A 749 -8.97 -6.65 7.41
C GLN A 749 -8.85 -7.32 6.04
N THR A 750 -9.99 -7.76 5.49
CA THR A 750 -10.03 -8.41 4.18
C THR A 750 -9.73 -7.42 3.05
N ASP A 751 -10.22 -6.18 3.15
CA ASP A 751 -9.95 -5.12 2.16
C ASP A 751 -8.47 -4.76 2.13
N VAL A 752 -7.88 -4.47 3.29
CA VAL A 752 -6.46 -4.09 3.42
C VAL A 752 -5.54 -5.24 3.01
N THR A 753 -5.81 -6.47 3.45
CA THR A 753 -5.02 -7.65 3.04
C THR A 753 -5.02 -7.81 1.52
N CYS A 754 -6.19 -7.68 0.88
CA CYS A 754 -6.31 -7.80 -0.57
C CYS A 754 -5.58 -6.66 -1.31
N GLU A 755 -5.67 -5.42 -0.84
CA GLU A 755 -4.94 -4.28 -1.43
C GLU A 755 -3.41 -4.43 -1.28
N LEU A 756 -2.93 -4.98 -0.17
CA LEU A 756 -1.51 -5.24 0.04
C LEU A 756 -1.00 -6.34 -0.90
N CYS A 757 -1.76 -7.42 -1.09
CA CYS A 757 -1.43 -8.44 -2.09
C CYS A 757 -1.46 -7.87 -3.51
N ARG A 758 -2.41 -6.97 -3.81
CA ARG A 758 -2.47 -6.25 -5.08
C ARG A 758 -1.19 -5.44 -5.33
N ALA A 759 -0.82 -4.63 -4.35
CA ALA A 759 0.37 -3.79 -4.40
C ALA A 759 1.66 -4.63 -4.51
N LEU A 760 1.68 -5.82 -3.92
CA LEU A 760 2.79 -6.77 -4.10
C LEU A 760 2.95 -7.21 -5.56
N PHE A 761 1.86 -7.58 -6.25
CA PHE A 761 1.96 -7.96 -7.67
C PHE A 761 2.51 -6.82 -8.54
N GLU A 762 2.12 -5.58 -8.25
CA GLU A 762 2.62 -4.40 -8.97
C GLU A 762 4.09 -4.05 -8.63
N ALA A 763 4.50 -4.19 -7.37
CA ALA A 763 5.84 -3.83 -6.92
C ALA A 763 6.90 -4.92 -7.15
N TYR A 764 6.47 -6.17 -7.30
CA TYR A 764 7.30 -7.34 -7.50
C TYR A 764 6.93 -8.09 -8.78
N PRO A 765 7.02 -7.49 -9.99
CA PRO A 765 6.72 -8.19 -11.23
C PRO A 765 7.82 -9.23 -11.55
N PRO A 766 7.46 -10.44 -12.02
CA PRO A 766 8.46 -11.43 -12.41
C PRO A 766 9.06 -11.07 -13.78
N GLY A 767 10.39 -11.15 -13.92
CA GLY A 767 11.07 -11.01 -15.22
C GLY A 767 11.67 -9.64 -15.54
N GLU A 768 12.06 -8.87 -14.52
CA GLU A 768 13.08 -7.81 -14.67
C GLU A 768 14.51 -8.37 -14.67
#